data_AF-J4HYH9-F1
#
_entry.id   AF-J4HYH9-F1
#
_cell.length_a   1.000
_cell.length_b   1.000
_cell.length_c   1.000
_cell.angle_alpha   90.00
_cell.angle_beta   90.00
_cell.angle_gamma   90.00
#
_symmetry.space_group_name_H-M   'P 1'
#
loop_
_entity.id
_entity.type
_entity.pdbx_description
1 polymer ?
#
loop_
_entity_poly.entity_id
_entity_poly.type
_entity_poly.pdbx_seq_one_letter_code
_entity_poly.pdbx_strand_id
1 'polypeptide(L)'
;MDERSQEDQERDMRDMVRRTEKMPNKTSGQRRDALKRLIDLAHSPYPKLKILAAAHLKNYIKDFPDLEDDAINAVYDLCEDPVTNVRISGYRAIVDVSMEQPKWVKRNADVLVQLLQSDEPEEVSVVKRALCQHLDLNPAVTLGVLCDQIVPADESMDDEEVAIRNRLRSLVLSFITGEAKRAIIERHTSIPGGAAEEALVSGLLRGIAKLTPVDAEILVKDILVSIPSFKPASARGKELLEAILDRAKVALKADLLPGSERVSLQQTRYYLELSSYVAVEKHIAQPSQLLRFYFTSMTSKMILMRLNEEAQLFVISHVADVLSAYEERPPQAAGASDADTAMLRRQIPDVCVLLLQVFSEANSAERKPWKACIVFLRACERNSVQVGRAFPSNEHPSKYPVTRNISNHLCPTIFSSLFEQSLIPSASKPQTPTASVPTAGTTDVSQGATSSSSNAPAKFERRIMNVKRKNEDRSAAGLPPKPQTSLPPSIHANGGPRNKFPEGDRQRSFTPQARQRASTVMGDAEMAQNSRPTSPEDQPRAAKRAKKGGGSETNDIPSLLSRMASTSSNGHSAIARERERTISAPGRGRIQSAAHGIDRSRPINSQDVDKDPVGGYSIKGAAKAAEHDSPPRSQLPSTSLLDRIQKKVAGREAGEQRKKNWTKT
;
A
#
# COMPACT_ATOMS: atom_id res chain seq x y z
N MET A 1 -25.49 -32.51 -40.97
CA MET A 1 -24.40 -32.52 -39.98
C MET A 1 -24.92 -33.31 -38.82
N ASP A 2 -24.16 -34.27 -38.29
CA ASP A 2 -24.70 -35.23 -37.33
C ASP A 2 -24.93 -34.55 -35.97
N GLU A 3 -26.16 -34.57 -35.49
CA GLU A 3 -26.53 -34.15 -34.13
C GLU A 3 -26.07 -35.20 -33.11
N ARG A 4 -24.76 -35.39 -32.98
CA ARG A 4 -24.18 -36.12 -31.85
C ARG A 4 -24.64 -35.45 -30.57
N SER A 5 -25.19 -36.24 -29.63
CA SER A 5 -25.66 -35.70 -28.35
C SER A 5 -24.55 -34.90 -27.67
N GLN A 6 -24.92 -33.83 -26.97
CA GLN A 6 -24.00 -33.09 -26.10
C GLN A 6 -23.25 -34.04 -25.14
N GLU A 7 -23.91 -35.11 -24.69
CA GLU A 7 -23.34 -36.11 -23.79
C GLU A 7 -22.33 -37.04 -24.46
N ASP A 8 -22.50 -37.30 -25.77
CA ASP A 8 -21.52 -38.06 -26.55
C ASP A 8 -20.28 -37.20 -26.84
N GLN A 9 -20.47 -35.92 -27.18
CA GLN A 9 -19.37 -34.96 -27.35
C GLN A 9 -18.57 -34.77 -26.05
N GLU A 10 -19.27 -34.69 -24.91
CA GLU A 10 -18.63 -34.61 -23.59
C GLU A 10 -17.87 -35.89 -23.24
N ARG A 11 -18.43 -37.06 -23.57
CA ARG A 11 -17.79 -38.37 -23.35
C ARG A 11 -16.55 -38.55 -24.23
N ASP A 12 -16.66 -38.31 -25.53
CA ASP A 12 -15.56 -38.33 -26.50
C ASP A 12 -14.42 -37.42 -26.05
N MET A 13 -14.74 -36.20 -25.59
CA MET A 13 -13.76 -35.23 -25.11
C MET A 13 -13.08 -35.69 -23.81
N ARG A 14 -13.85 -36.11 -22.78
CA ARG A 14 -13.31 -36.65 -21.53
C ARG A 14 -12.37 -37.81 -21.79
N ASP A 15 -12.73 -38.72 -22.70
CA ASP A 15 -11.93 -39.90 -23.01
C ASP A 15 -10.70 -39.60 -23.87
N MET A 16 -10.79 -38.66 -24.82
CA MET A 16 -9.62 -38.16 -25.55
C MET A 16 -8.59 -37.59 -24.58
N VAL A 17 -9.04 -36.70 -23.68
CA VAL A 17 -8.20 -36.07 -22.64
C VAL A 17 -7.56 -37.11 -21.72
N ARG A 18 -8.33 -38.06 -21.19
CA ARG A 18 -7.81 -39.17 -20.34
C ARG A 18 -6.75 -40.03 -21.03
N ARG A 19 -6.83 -40.18 -22.36
CA ARG A 19 -5.84 -40.93 -23.16
C ARG A 19 -4.58 -40.10 -23.37
N THR A 20 -4.72 -38.84 -23.77
CA THR A 20 -3.58 -37.97 -24.13
C THR A 20 -2.83 -37.42 -22.90
N GLU A 21 -3.45 -37.27 -21.73
CA GLU A 21 -2.78 -36.98 -20.45
C GLU A 21 -1.77 -38.08 -20.07
N LYS A 22 -2.16 -39.35 -20.25
CA LYS A 22 -1.36 -40.54 -19.92
C LYS A 22 -0.22 -40.82 -20.89
N MET A 23 -0.12 -40.11 -22.01
CA MET A 23 0.97 -40.31 -22.97
C MET A 23 2.32 -39.89 -22.37
N PRO A 24 3.39 -40.70 -22.55
CA PRO A 24 4.72 -40.37 -22.07
C PRO A 24 5.37 -39.25 -22.90
N ASN A 25 5.18 -39.25 -24.22
CA ASN A 25 5.64 -38.17 -25.08
C ASN A 25 4.70 -36.96 -24.97
N LYS A 26 5.18 -35.92 -24.28
CA LYS A 26 4.46 -34.68 -24.01
C LYS A 26 4.26 -33.79 -25.25
N THR A 27 5.24 -33.73 -26.16
CA THR A 27 5.15 -32.97 -27.41
C THR A 27 4.53 -33.77 -28.57
N SER A 28 3.79 -34.86 -28.27
CA SER A 28 3.15 -35.68 -29.31
C SER A 28 2.00 -34.95 -30.01
N GLY A 29 1.82 -35.19 -31.32
CA GLY A 29 0.77 -34.56 -32.13
C GLY A 29 -0.64 -34.74 -31.54
N GLN A 30 -0.94 -35.92 -31.00
CA GLN A 30 -2.22 -36.20 -30.33
C GLN A 30 -2.47 -35.30 -29.10
N ARG A 31 -1.41 -34.89 -28.37
CA ARG A 31 -1.52 -33.90 -27.28
C ARG A 31 -1.69 -32.48 -27.80
N ARG A 32 -1.08 -32.13 -28.94
CA ARG A 32 -1.27 -30.83 -29.62
C ARG A 32 -2.69 -30.68 -30.16
N ASP A 33 -3.22 -31.73 -30.78
CA ASP A 33 -4.59 -31.77 -31.29
C ASP A 33 -5.63 -31.79 -30.16
N ALA A 34 -5.30 -32.39 -29.01
CA ALA A 34 -6.12 -32.29 -27.80
C ALA A 34 -6.17 -30.86 -27.26
N LEU A 35 -5.03 -30.14 -27.20
CA LEU A 35 -5.00 -28.72 -26.80
C LEU A 35 -5.85 -27.86 -27.73
N LYS A 36 -5.68 -28.00 -29.06
CA LYS A 36 -6.50 -27.27 -30.05
C LYS A 36 -8.00 -27.49 -29.84
N ARG A 37 -8.42 -28.74 -29.66
CA ARG A 37 -9.84 -29.05 -29.39
C ARG A 37 -10.34 -28.50 -28.07
N LEU A 38 -9.49 -28.33 -27.06
CA LEU A 38 -9.86 -27.66 -25.80
C LEU A 38 -9.99 -26.14 -25.99
N ILE A 39 -9.16 -25.54 -26.86
CA ILE A 39 -9.30 -24.14 -27.30
C ILE A 39 -10.62 -23.95 -28.06
N ASP A 40 -10.89 -24.78 -29.08
CA ASP A 40 -12.14 -24.76 -29.87
C ASP A 40 -13.40 -24.90 -28.99
N LEU A 41 -13.32 -25.66 -27.89
CA LEU A 41 -14.44 -25.85 -26.96
C LEU A 41 -14.76 -24.63 -26.09
N ALA A 42 -13.86 -23.64 -25.96
CA ALA A 42 -14.17 -22.40 -25.25
C ALA A 42 -15.30 -21.61 -25.93
N HIS A 43 -15.47 -21.77 -27.24
CA HIS A 43 -16.53 -21.14 -28.05
C HIS A 43 -17.75 -22.05 -28.26
N SER A 44 -17.79 -23.24 -27.65
CA SER A 44 -18.89 -24.20 -27.78
C SER A 44 -20.23 -23.63 -27.26
N PRO A 45 -21.38 -23.87 -27.91
CA PRO A 45 -22.69 -23.47 -27.38
C PRO A 45 -23.11 -24.22 -26.10
N TYR A 46 -22.33 -25.20 -25.65
CA TYR A 46 -22.66 -26.09 -24.53
C TYR A 46 -21.82 -25.79 -23.27
N PRO A 47 -22.39 -25.20 -22.19
CA PRO A 47 -21.63 -24.84 -20.99
C PRO A 47 -20.84 -25.98 -20.33
N LYS A 48 -21.34 -27.23 -20.39
CA LYS A 48 -20.59 -28.40 -19.88
C LYS A 48 -19.25 -28.60 -20.59
N LEU A 49 -19.19 -28.33 -21.90
CA LEU A 49 -17.97 -28.47 -22.71
C LEU A 49 -16.99 -27.31 -22.46
N LYS A 50 -17.51 -26.09 -22.27
CA LYS A 50 -16.72 -24.93 -21.82
C LYS A 50 -16.06 -25.16 -20.45
N ILE A 51 -16.81 -25.70 -19.49
CA ILE A 51 -16.28 -26.07 -18.16
C ILE A 51 -15.24 -27.18 -18.24
N LEU A 52 -15.40 -28.14 -19.16
CA LEU A 52 -14.39 -29.17 -19.44
C LEU A 52 -13.10 -28.54 -19.99
N ALA A 53 -13.20 -27.65 -20.98
CA ALA A 53 -12.07 -26.91 -21.52
C ALA A 53 -11.28 -26.18 -20.41
N ALA A 54 -11.98 -25.36 -19.61
CA ALA A 54 -11.40 -24.64 -18.48
C ALA A 54 -10.59 -25.56 -17.53
N ALA A 55 -11.12 -26.73 -17.19
CA ALA A 55 -10.49 -27.66 -16.25
C ALA A 55 -9.22 -28.35 -16.78
N HIS A 56 -9.06 -28.48 -18.11
CA HIS A 56 -8.02 -29.33 -18.73
C HIS A 56 -6.99 -28.58 -19.58
N LEU A 57 -7.20 -27.32 -20.00
CA LEU A 57 -6.21 -26.54 -20.79
C LEU A 57 -4.81 -26.52 -20.16
N LYS A 58 -4.73 -26.33 -18.83
CA LYS A 58 -3.48 -26.37 -18.06
C LYS A 58 -2.66 -27.65 -18.23
N ASN A 59 -3.30 -28.78 -18.50
CA ASN A 59 -2.63 -30.09 -18.62
C ASN A 59 -1.84 -30.24 -19.94
N TYR A 60 -1.86 -29.23 -20.83
CA TYR A 60 -1.18 -29.24 -22.14
C TYR A 60 -0.42 -27.94 -22.45
N ILE A 61 -0.83 -26.80 -21.90
CA ILE A 61 -0.35 -25.46 -22.31
C ILE A 61 1.19 -25.28 -22.28
N LYS A 62 1.89 -25.94 -21.36
CA LYS A 62 3.37 -25.88 -21.26
C LYS A 62 4.11 -26.75 -22.28
N ASP A 63 3.43 -27.71 -22.91
CA ASP A 63 4.03 -28.63 -23.89
C ASP A 63 4.08 -27.99 -25.30
N PHE A 64 3.26 -26.96 -25.54
CA PHE A 64 3.05 -26.33 -26.85
C PHE A 64 3.10 -24.80 -26.75
N PRO A 65 4.29 -24.18 -26.59
CA PRO A 65 4.45 -22.72 -26.56
C PRO A 65 3.94 -22.01 -27.82
N ASP A 66 3.75 -22.73 -28.93
CA ASP A 66 3.19 -22.26 -30.19
C ASP A 66 1.65 -22.12 -30.21
N LEU A 67 0.97 -22.64 -29.18
CA LEU A 67 -0.50 -22.55 -28.99
C LEU A 67 -0.85 -21.89 -27.65
N GLU A 68 0.13 -21.27 -27.01
CA GLU A 68 0.02 -20.77 -25.64
C GLU A 68 -0.84 -19.52 -25.55
N ASP A 69 -0.60 -18.52 -26.42
CA ASP A 69 -1.41 -17.31 -26.50
C ASP A 69 -2.88 -17.65 -26.82
N ASP A 70 -3.13 -18.59 -27.74
CA ASP A 70 -4.47 -19.07 -28.07
C ASP A 70 -5.17 -19.73 -26.87
N ALA A 71 -4.43 -20.55 -26.09
CA ALA A 71 -4.93 -21.17 -24.87
C ALA A 71 -5.25 -20.15 -23.76
N ILE A 72 -4.45 -19.08 -23.65
CA ILE A 72 -4.69 -17.98 -22.70
C ILE A 72 -5.88 -17.12 -23.14
N ASN A 73 -6.01 -16.81 -24.43
CA ASN A 73 -7.17 -16.11 -24.98
C ASN A 73 -8.47 -16.91 -24.75
N ALA A 74 -8.45 -18.23 -24.99
CA ALA A 74 -9.58 -19.11 -24.68
C ALA A 74 -9.96 -19.11 -23.19
N VAL A 75 -8.99 -18.96 -22.26
CA VAL A 75 -9.28 -18.77 -20.83
C VAL A 75 -9.97 -17.42 -20.57
N TYR A 76 -9.61 -16.34 -21.27
CA TYR A 76 -10.31 -15.05 -21.13
C TYR A 76 -11.72 -15.09 -21.74
N ASP A 77 -11.92 -15.75 -22.89
CA ASP A 77 -13.26 -15.95 -23.48
C ASP A 77 -14.19 -16.73 -22.51
N LEU A 78 -13.64 -17.68 -21.76
CA LEU A 78 -14.35 -18.39 -20.69
C LEU A 78 -14.66 -17.51 -19.48
N CYS A 79 -13.90 -16.43 -19.24
CA CYS A 79 -14.12 -15.45 -18.17
C CYS A 79 -15.16 -14.38 -18.54
N GLU A 80 -15.40 -14.13 -19.84
CA GLU A 80 -16.44 -13.23 -20.35
C GLU A 80 -17.77 -13.97 -20.70
N ASP A 81 -17.86 -15.28 -20.46
CA ASP A 81 -19.02 -16.10 -20.84
C ASP A 81 -20.34 -15.63 -20.18
N PRO A 82 -21.51 -15.66 -20.86
CA PRO A 82 -22.79 -15.27 -20.24
C PRO A 82 -23.21 -16.13 -19.03
N VAL A 83 -22.71 -17.35 -18.88
CA VAL A 83 -23.07 -18.28 -17.79
C VAL A 83 -22.07 -18.18 -16.63
N THR A 84 -22.53 -17.72 -15.47
CA THR A 84 -21.77 -17.58 -14.20
C THR A 84 -20.90 -18.81 -13.87
N ASN A 85 -21.43 -20.03 -14.05
CA ASN A 85 -20.68 -21.28 -13.80
C ASN A 85 -19.51 -21.52 -14.77
N VAL A 86 -19.58 -20.99 -16.00
CA VAL A 86 -18.46 -21.00 -16.95
C VAL A 86 -17.43 -19.95 -16.53
N ARG A 87 -17.85 -18.72 -16.22
CA ARG A 87 -16.94 -17.65 -15.73
C ARG A 87 -16.17 -18.07 -14.49
N ILE A 88 -16.86 -18.61 -13.48
CA ILE A 88 -16.25 -19.19 -12.26
C ILE A 88 -15.25 -20.31 -12.59
N SER A 89 -15.44 -21.05 -13.69
CA SER A 89 -14.49 -22.07 -14.15
C SER A 89 -13.31 -21.43 -14.89
N GLY A 90 -13.53 -20.38 -15.68
CA GLY A 90 -12.49 -19.55 -16.28
C GLY A 90 -11.57 -18.91 -15.23
N TYR A 91 -12.12 -18.33 -14.16
CA TYR A 91 -11.33 -17.73 -13.06
C TYR A 91 -10.41 -18.74 -12.37
N ARG A 92 -10.83 -20.01 -12.30
CA ARG A 92 -10.00 -21.13 -11.81
C ARG A 92 -8.94 -21.53 -12.85
N ALA A 93 -9.31 -21.56 -14.13
CA ALA A 93 -8.39 -21.81 -15.23
C ALA A 93 -7.26 -20.77 -15.29
N ILE A 94 -7.52 -19.49 -14.97
CA ILE A 94 -6.49 -18.45 -14.83
C ILE A 94 -5.41 -18.86 -13.81
N VAL A 95 -5.82 -19.35 -12.62
CA VAL A 95 -4.87 -19.84 -11.59
C VAL A 95 -4.12 -21.07 -12.08
N ASP A 96 -4.83 -22.02 -12.67
CA ASP A 96 -4.28 -23.27 -13.19
C ASP A 96 -3.22 -23.05 -14.28
N VAL A 97 -3.44 -22.15 -15.24
CA VAL A 97 -2.43 -21.81 -16.26
C VAL A 97 -1.29 -20.97 -15.69
N SER A 98 -1.55 -20.12 -14.69
CA SER A 98 -0.49 -19.42 -13.94
C SER A 98 0.44 -20.36 -13.15
N MET A 99 -0.09 -21.48 -12.65
CA MET A 99 0.72 -22.53 -12.00
C MET A 99 1.65 -23.23 -13.00
N GLU A 100 1.15 -23.54 -14.19
CA GLU A 100 1.91 -24.28 -15.21
C GLU A 100 2.84 -23.39 -16.05
N GLN A 101 2.53 -22.09 -16.15
CA GLN A 101 3.26 -21.10 -16.95
C GLN A 101 3.47 -19.79 -16.16
N PRO A 102 4.47 -19.72 -15.25
CA PRO A 102 4.66 -18.58 -14.35
C PRO A 102 4.85 -17.20 -15.00
N LYS A 103 5.19 -17.13 -16.30
CA LYS A 103 5.25 -15.87 -17.06
C LYS A 103 3.90 -15.14 -17.16
N TRP A 104 2.77 -15.86 -17.11
CA TRP A 104 1.44 -15.25 -17.16
C TRP A 104 1.01 -14.61 -15.85
N VAL A 105 1.65 -14.93 -14.71
CA VAL A 105 1.22 -14.50 -13.37
C VAL A 105 0.99 -12.99 -13.25
N LYS A 106 1.79 -12.13 -13.93
CA LYS A 106 1.52 -10.68 -13.93
C LYS A 106 0.21 -10.32 -14.64
N ARG A 107 0.01 -10.80 -15.87
CA ARG A 107 -1.19 -10.49 -16.67
C ARG A 107 -2.44 -11.11 -16.05
N ASN A 108 -2.33 -12.34 -15.58
CA ASN A 108 -3.40 -13.10 -14.93
C ASN A 108 -3.82 -12.47 -13.59
N ALA A 109 -2.87 -11.97 -12.79
CA ALA A 109 -3.19 -11.18 -11.60
C ALA A 109 -3.92 -9.88 -11.95
N ASP A 110 -3.55 -9.18 -13.03
CA ASP A 110 -4.24 -7.94 -13.44
C ASP A 110 -5.67 -8.21 -13.88
N VAL A 111 -5.89 -9.25 -14.70
CA VAL A 111 -7.23 -9.73 -15.08
C VAL A 111 -8.07 -10.07 -13.85
N LEU A 112 -7.52 -10.78 -12.87
CA LEU A 112 -8.22 -11.09 -11.62
C LEU A 112 -8.50 -9.84 -10.76
N VAL A 113 -7.63 -8.83 -10.79
CA VAL A 113 -7.92 -7.54 -10.12
C VAL A 113 -9.07 -6.82 -10.83
N GLN A 114 -9.09 -6.76 -12.16
CA GLN A 114 -10.22 -6.18 -12.91
C GLN A 114 -11.55 -6.91 -12.62
N LEU A 115 -11.51 -8.24 -12.47
CA LEU A 115 -12.67 -9.08 -12.13
C LEU A 115 -13.21 -8.88 -10.71
N LEU A 116 -12.51 -8.15 -9.81
CA LEU A 116 -13.09 -7.70 -8.54
C LEU A 116 -14.28 -6.74 -8.73
N GLN A 117 -14.46 -6.18 -9.93
CA GLN A 117 -15.58 -5.32 -10.27
C GLN A 117 -16.89 -6.05 -10.58
N SER A 118 -16.92 -7.40 -10.61
CA SER A 118 -18.18 -8.13 -10.82
C SER A 118 -19.21 -7.77 -9.74
N ASP A 119 -20.44 -7.53 -10.16
CA ASP A 119 -21.57 -7.26 -9.26
C ASP A 119 -22.13 -8.56 -8.64
N GLU A 120 -21.68 -9.73 -9.10
CA GLU A 120 -22.07 -11.06 -8.58
C GLU A 120 -21.21 -11.46 -7.36
N PRO A 121 -21.76 -11.56 -6.13
CA PRO A 121 -20.96 -11.77 -4.92
C PRO A 121 -20.30 -13.16 -4.86
N GLU A 122 -20.88 -14.17 -5.51
CA GLU A 122 -20.28 -15.52 -5.62
C GLU A 122 -19.01 -15.49 -6.49
N GLU A 123 -19.01 -14.70 -7.56
CA GLU A 123 -17.85 -14.51 -8.43
C GLU A 123 -16.73 -13.78 -7.69
N VAL A 124 -17.06 -12.67 -7.01
CA VAL A 124 -16.09 -11.91 -6.21
C VAL A 124 -15.43 -12.79 -5.14
N SER A 125 -16.15 -13.73 -4.53
CA SER A 125 -15.56 -14.71 -3.60
C SER A 125 -14.56 -15.67 -4.26
N VAL A 126 -14.82 -16.08 -5.52
CA VAL A 126 -13.89 -16.92 -6.30
C VAL A 126 -12.67 -16.11 -6.75
N VAL A 127 -12.87 -14.86 -7.19
CA VAL A 127 -11.81 -13.96 -7.65
C VAL A 127 -10.85 -13.60 -6.50
N LYS A 128 -11.36 -13.25 -5.32
CA LYS A 128 -10.51 -13.01 -4.12
C LYS A 128 -9.67 -14.22 -3.76
N ARG A 129 -10.24 -15.43 -3.83
CA ARG A 129 -9.51 -16.69 -3.62
C ARG A 129 -8.43 -16.92 -4.68
N ALA A 130 -8.73 -16.65 -5.94
CA ALA A 130 -7.77 -16.74 -7.04
C ALA A 130 -6.61 -15.73 -6.91
N LEU A 131 -6.87 -14.52 -6.40
CA LEU A 131 -5.83 -13.54 -6.06
C LEU A 131 -4.97 -13.99 -4.88
N CYS A 132 -5.56 -14.57 -3.83
CA CYS A 132 -4.80 -15.20 -2.74
C CYS A 132 -3.92 -16.36 -3.25
N GLN A 133 -4.39 -17.13 -4.25
CA GLN A 133 -3.56 -18.14 -4.91
C GLN A 133 -2.44 -17.52 -5.75
N HIS A 134 -2.62 -16.34 -6.36
CA HIS A 134 -1.54 -15.63 -7.06
C HIS A 134 -0.50 -15.04 -6.09
N LEU A 135 -0.91 -14.61 -4.89
CA LEU A 135 0.01 -14.25 -3.80
C LEU A 135 0.86 -15.46 -3.34
N ASP A 136 0.29 -16.67 -3.35
CA ASP A 136 1.01 -17.91 -3.08
C ASP A 136 2.01 -18.30 -4.19
N LEU A 137 1.70 -17.98 -5.46
CA LEU A 137 2.54 -18.34 -6.62
C LEU A 137 3.70 -17.36 -6.84
N ASN A 138 3.42 -16.06 -6.81
CA ASN A 138 4.46 -15.02 -6.90
C ASN A 138 4.00 -13.76 -6.17
N PRO A 139 4.30 -13.62 -4.86
CA PRO A 139 3.80 -12.50 -4.08
C PRO A 139 4.38 -11.16 -4.54
N ALA A 140 5.64 -11.11 -4.98
CA ALA A 140 6.25 -9.86 -5.44
C ALA A 140 5.59 -9.31 -6.72
N VAL A 141 5.30 -10.18 -7.70
CA VAL A 141 4.59 -9.79 -8.93
C VAL A 141 3.14 -9.40 -8.63
N THR A 142 2.44 -10.20 -7.82
CA THR A 142 1.02 -9.97 -7.51
C THR A 142 0.81 -8.71 -6.66
N LEU A 143 1.65 -8.47 -5.65
CA LEU A 143 1.63 -7.23 -4.86
C LEU A 143 2.00 -6.01 -5.72
N GLY A 144 2.91 -6.15 -6.68
CA GLY A 144 3.22 -5.11 -7.67
C GLY A 144 1.98 -4.70 -8.49
N VAL A 145 1.25 -5.66 -9.05
CA VAL A 145 0.00 -5.42 -9.80
C VAL A 145 -1.07 -4.74 -8.93
N LEU A 146 -1.27 -5.24 -7.71
CA LEU A 146 -2.20 -4.65 -6.74
C LEU A 146 -1.82 -3.19 -6.42
N CYS A 147 -0.52 -2.89 -6.26
CA CYS A 147 -0.05 -1.52 -6.06
C CYS A 147 -0.23 -0.62 -7.30
N ASP A 148 0.00 -1.13 -8.52
CA ASP A 148 -0.16 -0.33 -9.74
C ASP A 148 -1.63 0.06 -9.99
N GLN A 149 -2.59 -0.74 -9.51
CA GLN A 149 -4.02 -0.42 -9.53
C GLN A 149 -4.44 0.54 -8.38
N ILE A 150 -3.75 0.52 -7.24
CA ILE A 150 -3.91 1.53 -6.18
C ILE A 150 -3.38 2.90 -6.64
N VAL A 151 -2.18 2.94 -7.22
CA VAL A 151 -1.50 4.19 -7.58
C VAL A 151 -2.24 4.90 -8.74
N PRO A 152 -2.60 6.19 -8.61
CA PRO A 152 -3.08 6.99 -9.72
C PRO A 152 -2.02 7.10 -10.84
N ALA A 153 -2.44 6.96 -12.09
CA ALA A 153 -1.58 7.24 -13.24
C ALA A 153 -1.23 8.73 -13.33
N ASP A 154 -0.20 9.06 -14.10
CA ASP A 154 0.20 10.44 -14.43
C ASP A 154 -0.43 10.92 -15.76
N GLU A 155 -1.15 10.04 -16.45
CA GLU A 155 -1.80 10.29 -17.74
C GLU A 155 -3.21 10.87 -17.51
N SER A 156 -3.63 11.79 -18.39
CA SER A 156 -4.95 12.42 -18.33
C SER A 156 -6.02 11.47 -18.87
N MET A 157 -6.73 10.82 -17.95
CA MET A 157 -7.92 9.99 -18.20
C MET A 157 -9.18 10.88 -18.19
N ASP A 158 -10.29 10.41 -18.77
CA ASP A 158 -11.58 11.10 -18.65
C ASP A 158 -12.32 10.81 -17.32
N ASP A 159 -13.40 11.54 -17.04
CA ASP A 159 -14.12 11.44 -15.77
C ASP A 159 -14.75 10.04 -15.53
N GLU A 160 -15.10 9.30 -16.60
CA GLU A 160 -15.65 7.95 -16.51
C GLU A 160 -14.55 6.92 -16.22
N GLU A 161 -13.43 6.99 -16.95
CA GLU A 161 -12.24 6.19 -16.68
C GLU A 161 -11.70 6.43 -15.25
N VAL A 162 -11.68 7.69 -14.79
CA VAL A 162 -11.33 8.06 -13.42
C VAL A 162 -12.31 7.44 -12.42
N ALA A 163 -13.61 7.48 -12.67
CA ALA A 163 -14.62 6.86 -11.80
C ALA A 163 -14.45 5.32 -11.73
N ILE A 164 -14.21 4.66 -12.86
CA ILE A 164 -13.95 3.21 -12.95
C ILE A 164 -12.67 2.84 -12.16
N ARG A 165 -11.59 3.61 -12.33
CA ARG A 165 -10.32 3.40 -11.60
C ARG A 165 -10.47 3.66 -10.10
N ASN A 166 -11.29 4.65 -9.71
CA ASN A 166 -11.60 4.92 -8.31
C ASN A 166 -12.40 3.78 -7.68
N ARG A 167 -13.42 3.24 -8.37
CA ARG A 167 -14.14 2.02 -7.94
C ARG A 167 -13.17 0.84 -7.77
N LEU A 168 -12.26 0.63 -8.73
CA LEU A 168 -11.27 -0.45 -8.67
C LEU A 168 -10.31 -0.30 -7.47
N ARG A 169 -9.79 0.91 -7.23
CA ARG A 169 -8.92 1.18 -6.07
C ARG A 169 -9.59 0.80 -4.76
N SER A 170 -10.84 1.22 -4.54
CA SER A 170 -11.58 0.91 -3.31
C SER A 170 -11.76 -0.60 -3.10
N LEU A 171 -11.99 -1.37 -4.17
CA LEU A 171 -12.09 -2.82 -4.14
C LEU A 171 -10.74 -3.48 -3.81
N VAL A 172 -9.64 -3.00 -4.41
CA VAL A 172 -8.28 -3.49 -4.13
C VAL A 172 -7.84 -3.18 -2.70
N LEU A 173 -8.09 -1.96 -2.22
CA LEU A 173 -7.83 -1.59 -0.82
C LEU A 173 -8.63 -2.49 0.14
N SER A 174 -9.93 -2.68 -0.10
CA SER A 174 -10.80 -3.56 0.69
C SER A 174 -10.32 -5.02 0.72
N PHE A 175 -9.78 -5.53 -0.40
CA PHE A 175 -9.18 -6.86 -0.46
C PHE A 175 -7.90 -6.97 0.39
N ILE A 176 -7.01 -5.97 0.29
CA ILE A 176 -5.71 -5.97 0.99
C ILE A 176 -5.83 -5.70 2.49
N THR A 177 -6.78 -4.86 2.93
CA THR A 177 -7.00 -4.59 4.36
C THR A 177 -7.91 -5.62 5.03
N GLY A 178 -8.77 -6.29 4.25
CA GLY A 178 -9.63 -7.38 4.69
C GLY A 178 -8.99 -8.76 4.50
N GLU A 179 -9.56 -9.56 3.60
CA GLU A 179 -9.31 -11.01 3.45
C GLU A 179 -7.82 -11.36 3.22
N ALA A 180 -7.10 -10.58 2.41
CA ALA A 180 -5.70 -10.85 2.11
C ALA A 180 -4.72 -10.36 3.19
N LYS A 181 -5.13 -9.44 4.09
CA LYS A 181 -4.23 -8.76 5.05
C LYS A 181 -3.38 -9.74 5.83
N ARG A 182 -4.01 -10.80 6.38
CA ARG A 182 -3.31 -11.80 7.18
C ARG A 182 -2.24 -12.54 6.38
N ALA A 183 -2.57 -13.01 5.18
CA ALA A 183 -1.60 -13.71 4.32
C ALA A 183 -0.45 -12.78 3.92
N ILE A 184 -0.77 -11.54 3.52
CA ILE A 184 0.25 -10.54 3.13
C ILE A 184 1.24 -10.33 4.27
N ILE A 185 0.78 -10.00 5.48
CA ILE A 185 1.65 -9.69 6.62
C ILE A 185 2.35 -10.93 7.22
N GLU A 186 1.61 -12.01 7.53
CA GLU A 186 2.17 -13.15 8.26
C GLU A 186 2.98 -14.11 7.36
N ARG A 187 2.71 -14.15 6.05
CA ARG A 187 3.33 -15.09 5.11
C ARG A 187 4.22 -14.40 4.09
N HIS A 188 3.68 -13.44 3.32
CA HIS A 188 4.37 -12.94 2.12
C HIS A 188 5.38 -11.81 2.40
N THR A 189 5.14 -10.93 3.39
CA THR A 189 6.06 -9.86 3.82
C THR A 189 6.71 -10.14 5.18
N SER A 190 6.71 -11.41 5.59
CA SER A 190 7.29 -11.89 6.86
C SER A 190 8.82 -11.74 6.97
N ILE A 191 9.51 -11.55 5.83
CA ILE A 191 10.97 -11.38 5.73
C ILE A 191 11.29 -9.91 5.40
N PRO A 192 11.83 -9.12 6.35
CA PRO A 192 12.25 -7.74 6.10
C PRO A 192 13.31 -7.64 5.00
N GLY A 193 13.10 -6.75 4.04
CA GLY A 193 13.92 -6.59 2.83
C GLY A 193 13.65 -7.63 1.73
N GLY A 194 12.65 -8.51 1.90
CA GLY A 194 12.28 -9.51 0.91
C GLY A 194 11.55 -8.90 -0.28
N ALA A 195 11.77 -9.42 -1.50
CA ALA A 195 11.25 -8.83 -2.75
C ALA A 195 9.72 -8.59 -2.79
N ALA A 196 8.94 -9.37 -2.03
CA ALA A 196 7.50 -9.15 -1.88
C ALA A 196 7.15 -7.97 -0.97
N GLU A 197 7.90 -7.76 0.12
CA GLU A 197 7.81 -6.58 0.95
C GLU A 197 8.27 -5.33 0.18
N GLU A 198 9.38 -5.43 -0.56
CA GLU A 198 9.89 -4.35 -1.43
C GLU A 198 8.85 -3.89 -2.47
N ALA A 199 8.18 -4.83 -3.15
CA ALA A 199 7.14 -4.53 -4.12
C ALA A 199 5.95 -3.80 -3.48
N LEU A 200 5.49 -4.26 -2.32
CA LEU A 200 4.39 -3.63 -1.58
C LEU A 200 4.79 -2.25 -1.05
N VAL A 201 5.91 -2.14 -0.33
CA VAL A 201 6.34 -0.89 0.32
C VAL A 201 6.66 0.18 -0.71
N SER A 202 7.42 -0.13 -1.77
CA SER A 202 7.70 0.84 -2.84
C SER A 202 6.46 1.24 -3.65
N GLY A 203 5.48 0.35 -3.78
CA GLY A 203 4.16 0.63 -4.35
C GLY A 203 3.33 1.59 -3.50
N LEU A 204 3.20 1.31 -2.20
CA LEU A 204 2.36 2.10 -1.30
C LEU A 204 2.98 3.46 -0.93
N LEU A 205 4.30 3.56 -0.78
CA LEU A 205 4.98 4.86 -0.63
C LEU A 205 4.79 5.75 -1.86
N ARG A 206 4.83 5.17 -3.07
CA ARG A 206 4.46 5.85 -4.33
C ARG A 206 2.98 6.27 -4.35
N GLY A 207 2.11 5.49 -3.72
CA GLY A 207 0.68 5.82 -3.54
C GLY A 207 0.46 7.06 -2.68
N ILE A 208 1.07 7.12 -1.48
CA ILE A 208 0.94 8.25 -0.53
C ILE A 208 1.23 9.61 -1.21
N ALA A 209 2.19 9.65 -2.14
CA ALA A 209 2.55 10.87 -2.87
C ALA A 209 1.44 11.43 -3.79
N LYS A 210 0.45 10.62 -4.18
CA LYS A 210 -0.60 10.97 -5.16
C LYS A 210 -2.04 10.87 -4.65
N LEU A 211 -2.28 10.00 -3.67
CA LEU A 211 -3.61 9.60 -3.23
C LEU A 211 -4.39 10.67 -2.45
N THR A 212 -5.68 10.43 -2.25
CA THR A 212 -6.52 11.21 -1.33
C THR A 212 -6.01 11.08 0.11
N PRO A 213 -6.38 12.01 1.01
CA PRO A 213 -6.14 11.87 2.44
C PRO A 213 -6.52 10.48 2.98
N VAL A 214 -7.80 10.10 2.80
CA VAL A 214 -8.39 8.86 3.36
C VAL A 214 -7.65 7.61 2.86
N ASP A 215 -7.40 7.52 1.54
CA ASP A 215 -6.65 6.38 0.98
C ASP A 215 -5.23 6.30 1.58
N ALA A 216 -4.55 7.43 1.75
CA ALA A 216 -3.20 7.47 2.31
C ALA A 216 -3.17 7.04 3.79
N GLU A 217 -4.18 7.40 4.59
CA GLU A 217 -4.32 6.90 5.96
C GLU A 217 -4.55 5.39 6.02
N ILE A 218 -5.37 4.83 5.12
CA ILE A 218 -5.55 3.37 5.00
C ILE A 218 -4.20 2.70 4.67
N LEU A 219 -3.43 3.23 3.70
CA LEU A 219 -2.11 2.69 3.39
C LEU A 219 -1.16 2.71 4.58
N VAL A 220 -1.16 3.79 5.36
CA VAL A 220 -0.26 3.94 6.52
C VAL A 220 -0.71 3.10 7.70
N LYS A 221 -1.92 3.34 8.22
CA LYS A 221 -2.41 2.74 9.48
C LYS A 221 -2.75 1.26 9.33
N ASP A 222 -3.43 0.88 8.24
CA ASP A 222 -3.95 -0.47 8.08
C ASP A 222 -3.00 -1.43 7.35
N ILE A 223 -2.03 -0.93 6.59
CA ILE A 223 -1.10 -1.79 5.83
C ILE A 223 0.35 -1.60 6.32
N LEU A 224 0.98 -0.46 6.03
CA LEU A 224 2.42 -0.27 6.24
C LEU A 224 2.84 -0.41 7.72
N VAL A 225 2.09 0.15 8.66
CA VAL A 225 2.36 0.00 10.12
C VAL A 225 2.20 -1.44 10.62
N SER A 226 1.57 -2.34 9.85
CA SER A 226 1.48 -3.77 10.17
C SER A 226 2.68 -4.59 9.66
N ILE A 227 3.55 -4.04 8.81
CA ILE A 227 4.61 -4.78 8.11
C ILE A 227 5.89 -4.91 8.99
N PRO A 228 6.52 -6.11 9.10
CA PRO A 228 7.63 -6.37 10.02
C PRO A 228 8.90 -5.49 9.90
N SER A 229 9.15 -4.80 8.78
CA SER A 229 10.27 -3.85 8.65
C SER A 229 10.02 -2.48 9.30
N PHE A 230 8.78 -2.12 9.62
CA PHE A 230 8.41 -0.87 10.30
C PHE A 230 8.58 -0.97 11.82
N LYS A 231 9.80 -1.33 12.23
CA LYS A 231 10.23 -1.37 13.63
C LYS A 231 10.50 0.05 14.17
N PRO A 232 10.47 0.28 15.49
CA PRO A 232 10.71 1.61 16.06
C PRO A 232 12.05 2.24 15.63
N ALA A 233 12.00 3.42 15.02
CA ALA A 233 13.10 4.13 14.36
C ALA A 233 13.84 3.33 13.25
N SER A 234 13.14 2.53 12.44
CA SER A 234 13.75 1.86 11.28
C SER A 234 13.98 2.80 10.09
N ALA A 235 14.81 2.38 9.14
CA ALA A 235 15.01 3.10 7.87
C ALA A 235 13.71 3.24 7.07
N ARG A 236 12.88 2.18 7.03
CA ARG A 236 11.54 2.24 6.42
C ARG A 236 10.62 3.23 7.14
N GLY A 237 10.76 3.36 8.46
CA GLY A 237 10.07 4.41 9.22
C GLY A 237 10.49 5.82 8.83
N LYS A 238 11.78 6.07 8.56
CA LYS A 238 12.24 7.33 7.96
C LYS A 238 11.59 7.57 6.60
N GLU A 239 11.69 6.62 5.69
CA GLU A 239 11.18 6.76 4.31
C GLU A 239 9.68 7.05 4.27
N LEU A 240 8.90 6.39 5.14
CA LEU A 240 7.48 6.63 5.31
C LEU A 240 7.18 8.03 5.85
N LEU A 241 7.88 8.47 6.90
CA LEU A 241 7.71 9.83 7.42
C LEU A 241 8.12 10.89 6.38
N GLU A 242 9.18 10.65 5.61
CA GLU A 242 9.65 11.53 4.53
C GLU A 242 8.58 11.67 3.42
N ALA A 243 7.95 10.57 3.00
CA ALA A 243 6.84 10.58 2.04
C ALA A 243 5.58 11.31 2.54
N ILE A 244 5.23 11.16 3.83
CA ILE A 244 4.10 11.89 4.43
C ILE A 244 4.44 13.39 4.58
N LEU A 245 5.67 13.71 4.97
CA LEU A 245 6.12 15.10 5.17
C LEU A 245 6.21 15.89 3.86
N ASP A 246 6.62 15.28 2.74
CA ASP A 246 6.55 15.96 1.44
C ASP A 246 5.09 16.23 1.01
N ARG A 247 4.12 15.39 1.41
CA ARG A 247 2.68 15.71 1.23
C ARG A 247 2.22 16.83 2.17
N ALA A 248 2.63 16.83 3.43
CA ALA A 248 2.39 17.94 4.35
C ALA A 248 2.96 19.27 3.82
N LYS A 249 4.13 19.24 3.15
CA LYS A 249 4.81 20.37 2.53
C LYS A 249 4.12 20.90 1.27
N VAL A 250 3.48 20.02 0.49
CA VAL A 250 2.64 20.41 -0.65
C VAL A 250 1.33 21.01 -0.16
N ALA A 251 0.66 20.38 0.81
CA ALA A 251 -0.53 20.90 1.46
C ALA A 251 -0.30 22.27 2.11
N LEU A 252 0.82 22.45 2.81
CA LEU A 252 1.19 23.72 3.46
C LEU A 252 1.41 24.85 2.45
N LYS A 253 1.89 24.56 1.25
CA LYS A 253 1.97 25.56 0.17
C LYS A 253 0.60 25.96 -0.37
N ALA A 254 -0.36 25.02 -0.42
CA ALA A 254 -1.73 25.30 -0.84
C ALA A 254 -2.50 26.10 0.23
N ASP A 255 -2.44 25.66 1.50
CA ASP A 255 -3.06 26.36 2.63
C ASP A 255 -2.50 27.80 2.77
N LEU A 256 -1.19 28.02 2.57
CA LEU A 256 -0.53 29.34 2.70
C LEU A 256 -0.67 30.28 1.49
N LEU A 257 -1.44 29.93 0.46
CA LEU A 257 -1.60 30.77 -0.75
C LEU A 257 -2.05 32.21 -0.42
N PRO A 258 -1.62 33.23 -1.20
CA PRO A 258 -2.01 34.62 -0.98
C PRO A 258 -3.49 34.82 -1.36
N GLY A 259 -4.31 35.22 -0.39
CA GLY A 259 -5.75 35.46 -0.59
C GLY A 259 -6.56 35.63 0.69
N SER A 260 -6.09 35.07 1.82
CA SER A 260 -6.70 35.21 3.14
C SER A 260 -5.73 35.80 4.16
N GLU A 261 -6.22 36.72 5.00
CA GLU A 261 -5.42 37.34 6.08
C GLU A 261 -5.07 36.35 7.20
N ARG A 262 -5.95 35.39 7.46
CA ARG A 262 -5.74 34.28 8.40
C ARG A 262 -5.92 32.95 7.68
N VAL A 263 -4.91 32.10 7.76
CA VAL A 263 -4.86 30.77 7.10
C VAL A 263 -5.33 29.68 8.07
N SER A 264 -6.20 28.79 7.60
CA SER A 264 -6.50 27.50 8.25
C SER A 264 -5.66 26.39 7.62
N LEU A 265 -5.15 25.46 8.45
CA LEU A 265 -4.31 24.35 7.99
C LEU A 265 -5.12 23.12 7.56
N GLN A 266 -6.22 23.28 6.82
CA GLN A 266 -7.17 22.18 6.60
C GLN A 266 -6.54 20.97 5.90
N GLN A 267 -5.70 21.17 4.88
CA GLN A 267 -5.02 20.06 4.22
C GLN A 267 -3.76 19.63 4.96
N THR A 268 -3.00 20.58 5.51
CA THR A 268 -1.71 20.30 6.17
C THR A 268 -1.90 19.50 7.45
N ARG A 269 -2.91 19.85 8.26
CA ARG A 269 -3.24 19.23 9.54
C ARG A 269 -3.31 17.71 9.44
N TYR A 270 -3.98 17.19 8.41
CA TYR A 270 -4.16 15.77 8.19
C TYR A 270 -2.82 15.00 8.06
N TYR A 271 -1.93 15.48 7.19
CA TYR A 271 -0.62 14.86 7.00
C TYR A 271 0.30 15.03 8.22
N LEU A 272 0.08 16.06 9.05
CA LEU A 272 0.79 16.25 10.32
C LEU A 272 0.27 15.35 11.44
N GLU A 273 -1.04 15.09 11.50
CA GLU A 273 -1.65 14.09 12.37
C GLU A 273 -1.17 12.68 11.98
N LEU A 274 -1.13 12.36 10.68
CA LEU A 274 -0.58 11.10 10.18
C LEU A 274 0.95 10.96 10.41
N SER A 275 1.69 12.06 10.32
CA SER A 275 3.12 12.09 10.69
C SER A 275 3.33 11.86 12.19
N SER A 276 2.46 12.44 13.03
CA SER A 276 2.48 12.24 14.49
C SER A 276 2.19 10.79 14.84
N TYR A 277 1.20 10.15 14.19
CA TYR A 277 0.92 8.73 14.36
C TYR A 277 2.17 7.86 14.09
N VAL A 278 2.90 8.11 13.01
CA VAL A 278 4.10 7.32 12.65
C VAL A 278 5.31 7.60 13.58
N ALA A 279 5.54 8.86 13.97
CA ALA A 279 6.72 9.25 14.74
C ALA A 279 6.53 9.22 16.28
N VAL A 280 5.35 9.61 16.75
CA VAL A 280 5.00 9.76 18.18
C VAL A 280 4.21 8.55 18.68
N GLU A 281 3.08 8.19 18.07
CA GLU A 281 2.22 7.12 18.62
C GLU A 281 2.77 5.70 18.39
N LYS A 282 3.42 5.47 17.24
CA LYS A 282 4.00 4.16 16.87
C LYS A 282 5.52 4.11 17.01
N HIS A 283 6.18 5.26 17.20
CA HIS A 283 7.65 5.40 17.29
C HIS A 283 8.44 4.81 16.10
N ILE A 284 7.77 4.56 14.97
CA ILE A 284 8.30 3.89 13.76
C ILE A 284 9.35 4.78 13.10
N ALA A 285 9.08 6.08 13.00
CA ALA A 285 10.07 7.08 12.59
C ALA A 285 10.78 7.71 13.80
N GLN A 286 11.81 8.51 13.56
CA GLN A 286 12.43 9.33 14.62
C GLN A 286 11.70 10.67 14.78
N PRO A 287 11.23 11.05 15.98
CA PRO A 287 10.60 12.36 16.23
C PRO A 287 11.44 13.57 15.83
N SER A 288 12.77 13.44 15.83
CA SER A 288 13.72 14.47 15.38
C SER A 288 13.47 14.97 13.96
N GLN A 289 12.98 14.12 13.06
CA GLN A 289 12.71 14.45 11.66
C GLN A 289 11.44 15.29 11.53
N LEU A 290 10.39 14.92 12.26
CA LEU A 290 9.13 15.66 12.35
C LEU A 290 9.32 17.00 13.10
N LEU A 291 10.10 17.02 14.18
CA LEU A 291 10.45 18.24 14.91
C LEU A 291 11.20 19.24 14.00
N ARG A 292 12.15 18.73 13.21
CA ARG A 292 12.87 19.53 12.19
C ARG A 292 11.94 20.07 11.11
N PHE A 293 10.92 19.31 10.67
CA PHE A 293 9.91 19.83 9.74
C PHE A 293 9.18 21.05 10.33
N TYR A 294 8.66 20.94 11.56
CA TYR A 294 8.01 22.07 12.22
C TYR A 294 8.95 23.28 12.34
N PHE A 295 10.18 23.05 12.83
CA PHE A 295 11.17 24.10 13.08
C PHE A 295 11.58 24.85 11.81
N THR A 296 11.63 24.17 10.67
CA THR A 296 12.03 24.76 9.37
C THR A 296 10.86 25.31 8.56
N SER A 297 9.67 24.72 8.67
CA SER A 297 8.56 24.97 7.75
C SER A 297 7.36 25.69 8.37
N MET A 298 7.22 25.71 9.71
CA MET A 298 6.01 26.20 10.38
C MET A 298 6.27 27.20 11.51
N THR A 299 7.30 27.00 12.34
CA THR A 299 7.53 27.85 13.52
C THR A 299 8.26 29.17 13.22
N SER A 300 8.29 29.64 11.96
CA SER A 300 8.78 30.98 11.68
C SER A 300 7.72 32.02 12.11
N LYS A 301 8.14 33.14 12.70
CA LYS A 301 7.18 34.17 13.19
C LYS A 301 6.25 34.67 12.08
N MET A 302 6.73 34.78 10.83
CA MET A 302 5.90 35.14 9.68
C MET A 302 4.82 34.11 9.34
N ILE A 303 5.09 32.81 9.51
CA ILE A 303 4.09 31.77 9.23
C ILE A 303 3.11 31.67 10.40
N LEU A 304 3.60 31.58 11.65
CA LEU A 304 2.75 31.49 12.85
C LEU A 304 1.75 32.65 12.92
N MET A 305 2.17 33.90 12.67
CA MET A 305 1.27 35.07 12.72
C MET A 305 0.30 35.16 11.53
N ARG A 306 0.48 34.37 10.46
CA ARG A 306 -0.50 34.22 9.37
C ARG A 306 -1.53 33.12 9.63
N LEU A 307 -1.28 32.20 10.56
CA LEU A 307 -2.23 31.14 10.91
C LEU A 307 -3.39 31.72 11.72
N ASN A 308 -4.58 31.12 11.60
CA ASN A 308 -5.68 31.39 12.53
C ASN A 308 -5.37 30.80 13.93
N GLU A 309 -6.09 31.27 14.95
CA GLU A 309 -5.80 30.91 16.35
C GLU A 309 -5.90 29.39 16.61
N GLU A 310 -6.84 28.69 15.97
CA GLU A 310 -6.93 27.23 16.05
C GLU A 310 -5.68 26.53 15.48
N ALA A 311 -5.24 26.95 14.29
CA ALA A 311 -4.04 26.42 13.63
C ALA A 311 -2.76 26.74 14.41
N GLN A 312 -2.68 27.89 15.08
CA GLN A 312 -1.60 28.22 16.01
C GLN A 312 -1.59 27.25 17.20
N LEU A 313 -2.73 27.07 17.89
CA LEU A 313 -2.86 26.19 19.05
C LEU A 313 -2.61 24.71 18.69
N PHE A 314 -3.02 24.28 17.49
CA PHE A 314 -2.71 22.98 16.91
C PHE A 314 -1.19 22.76 16.75
N VAL A 315 -0.49 23.69 16.07
CA VAL A 315 0.98 23.60 15.88
C VAL A 315 1.71 23.64 17.23
N ILE A 316 1.29 24.51 18.15
CA ILE A 316 1.82 24.59 19.52
C ILE A 316 1.68 23.24 20.25
N SER A 317 0.53 22.58 20.13
CA SER A 317 0.29 21.27 20.75
C SER A 317 1.16 20.18 20.13
N HIS A 318 1.13 20.05 18.80
CA HIS A 318 1.88 19.01 18.10
C HIS A 318 3.40 19.15 18.25
N VAL A 319 3.95 20.37 18.25
CA VAL A 319 5.38 20.57 18.49
C VAL A 319 5.77 20.13 19.90
N ALA A 320 4.92 20.34 20.92
CA ALA A 320 5.18 19.86 22.27
C ALA A 320 5.09 18.33 22.40
N ASP A 321 4.12 17.68 21.76
CA ASP A 321 3.99 16.22 21.81
C ASP A 321 5.15 15.53 21.07
N VAL A 322 5.57 16.07 19.92
CA VAL A 322 6.76 15.60 19.17
C VAL A 322 8.05 15.87 19.93
N LEU A 323 8.16 17.01 20.62
CA LEU A 323 9.31 17.34 21.48
C LEU A 323 9.38 16.41 22.69
N SER A 324 8.25 16.09 23.32
CA SER A 324 8.18 15.12 24.43
C SER A 324 8.70 13.74 23.99
N ALA A 325 8.21 13.22 22.86
CA ALA A 325 8.67 11.94 22.30
C ALA A 325 10.13 11.98 21.79
N TYR A 326 10.67 13.17 21.47
CA TYR A 326 12.10 13.35 21.19
C TYR A 326 12.96 13.30 22.46
N GLU A 327 12.49 13.87 23.57
CA GLU A 327 13.20 13.90 24.86
C GLU A 327 13.11 12.60 25.65
N GLU A 328 11.98 11.87 25.56
CA GLU A 328 11.76 10.58 26.23
C GLU A 328 12.69 9.47 25.70
N ARG A 329 13.19 9.61 24.47
CA ARG A 329 14.05 8.61 23.84
C ARG A 329 15.51 8.87 24.25
N PRO A 330 16.16 7.99 25.03
CA PRO A 330 17.54 8.19 25.43
C PRO A 330 18.46 8.24 24.20
N PRO A 331 19.57 8.98 24.25
CA PRO A 331 20.55 9.03 23.16
C PRO A 331 21.27 7.68 23.06
N GLN A 332 20.65 6.73 22.35
CA GLN A 332 21.25 5.43 22.04
C GLN A 332 22.56 5.64 21.29
N ALA A 333 23.59 4.89 21.67
CA ALA A 333 24.94 5.03 21.15
C ALA A 333 25.02 4.60 19.67
N ALA A 334 24.77 5.54 18.77
CA ALA A 334 24.84 5.37 17.33
C ALA A 334 25.62 6.55 16.71
N GLY A 335 26.66 6.23 15.94
CA GLY A 335 27.42 7.23 15.19
C GLY A 335 26.64 7.79 13.99
N ALA A 336 27.23 8.81 13.35
CA ALA A 336 26.87 9.36 12.04
C ALA A 336 25.67 10.34 11.92
N SER A 337 25.04 10.83 13.00
CA SER A 337 24.13 12.00 12.91
C SER A 337 24.18 13.00 14.09
N ASP A 338 25.28 12.99 14.86
CA ASP A 338 25.42 13.82 16.06
C ASP A 338 25.35 15.34 15.76
N ALA A 339 26.04 15.83 14.72
CA ALA A 339 25.99 17.25 14.32
C ALA A 339 24.57 17.73 13.99
N ASP A 340 23.83 16.91 13.25
CA ASP A 340 22.45 17.14 12.81
C ASP A 340 21.47 17.19 14.00
N THR A 341 21.78 16.42 15.04
CA THR A 341 21.03 16.33 16.30
C THR A 341 21.40 17.49 17.25
N ALA A 342 22.68 17.86 17.31
CA ALA A 342 23.17 19.01 18.06
C ALA A 342 22.65 20.34 17.49
N MET A 343 22.54 20.47 16.17
CA MET A 343 21.88 21.62 15.54
C MET A 343 20.41 21.72 15.94
N LEU A 344 19.67 20.61 15.92
CA LEU A 344 18.27 20.58 16.36
C LEU A 344 18.14 20.98 17.84
N ARG A 345 18.96 20.41 18.72
CA ARG A 345 18.98 20.76 20.17
C ARG A 345 19.24 22.24 20.40
N ARG A 346 20.19 22.85 19.68
CA ARG A 346 20.48 24.29 19.76
C ARG A 346 19.29 25.18 19.37
N GLN A 347 18.39 24.71 18.51
CA GLN A 347 17.19 25.44 18.10
C GLN A 347 16.01 25.29 19.07
N ILE A 348 15.97 24.25 19.92
CA ILE A 348 14.85 23.97 20.82
C ILE A 348 14.50 25.18 21.71
N PRO A 349 15.45 25.85 22.41
CA PRO A 349 15.11 26.97 23.29
C PRO A 349 14.48 28.15 22.56
N ASP A 350 15.06 28.55 21.41
CA ASP A 350 14.61 29.69 20.62
C ASP A 350 13.19 29.47 20.07
N VAL A 351 12.90 28.26 19.59
CA VAL A 351 11.56 27.88 19.13
C VAL A 351 10.56 27.76 20.29
N CYS A 352 10.98 27.20 21.43
CA CYS A 352 10.13 27.13 22.63
C CYS A 352 9.72 28.53 23.13
N VAL A 353 10.65 29.49 23.20
CA VAL A 353 10.35 30.87 23.58
C VAL A 353 9.38 31.53 22.59
N LEU A 354 9.56 31.33 21.28
CA LEU A 354 8.66 31.87 20.27
C LEU A 354 7.24 31.26 20.35
N LEU A 355 7.13 29.94 20.57
CA LEU A 355 5.83 29.29 20.73
C LEU A 355 5.14 29.67 22.05
N LEU A 356 5.91 29.89 23.12
CA LEU A 356 5.40 30.44 24.39
C LEU A 356 4.92 31.89 24.24
N GLN A 357 5.57 32.71 23.41
CA GLN A 357 5.06 34.05 23.04
C GLN A 357 3.69 33.95 22.35
N VAL A 358 3.58 33.18 21.26
CA VAL A 358 2.32 33.04 20.49
C VAL A 358 1.21 32.42 21.36
N PHE A 359 1.53 31.45 22.20
CA PHE A 359 0.59 30.91 23.21
C PHE A 359 0.08 31.99 24.16
N SER A 360 0.95 32.91 24.62
CA SER A 360 0.55 33.99 25.53
C SER A 360 -0.37 35.00 24.85
N GLU A 361 -0.15 35.26 23.55
CA GLU A 361 -0.91 36.21 22.71
C GLU A 361 -2.27 35.66 22.21
N ALA A 362 -2.49 34.34 22.25
CA ALA A 362 -3.80 33.74 21.95
C ALA A 362 -4.89 34.19 22.95
N ASN A 363 -6.10 34.47 22.48
CA ASN A 363 -7.19 35.03 23.30
C ASN A 363 -8.00 33.95 24.05
N SER A 364 -8.10 32.75 23.46
CA SER A 364 -9.01 31.69 23.89
C SER A 364 -8.49 30.93 25.11
N ALA A 365 -8.55 31.54 26.30
CA ALA A 365 -8.02 30.98 27.56
C ALA A 365 -8.43 29.51 27.82
N GLU A 366 -9.70 29.17 27.54
CA GLU A 366 -10.26 27.81 27.70
C GLU A 366 -9.66 26.77 26.74
N ARG A 367 -9.15 27.21 25.58
CA ARG A 367 -8.60 26.34 24.52
C ARG A 367 -7.08 26.27 24.53
N LYS A 368 -6.42 26.86 25.52
CA LYS A 368 -4.96 26.90 25.61
C LYS A 368 -4.38 25.52 25.97
N PRO A 369 -3.47 24.93 25.18
CA PRO A 369 -2.86 23.64 25.45
C PRO A 369 -1.81 23.75 26.57
N TRP A 370 -2.24 23.84 27.82
CA TRP A 370 -1.35 24.02 28.98
C TRP A 370 -0.27 22.92 29.12
N LYS A 371 -0.56 21.69 28.64
CA LYS A 371 0.43 20.61 28.49
C LYS A 371 1.65 21.08 27.67
N ALA A 372 1.43 21.78 26.56
CA ALA A 372 2.48 22.23 25.66
C ALA A 372 3.41 23.26 26.33
N CYS A 373 2.85 24.19 27.11
CA CYS A 373 3.65 25.12 27.91
C CYS A 373 4.56 24.43 28.92
N ILE A 374 4.05 23.41 29.62
CA ILE A 374 4.85 22.65 30.60
C ILE A 374 6.03 21.94 29.91
N VAL A 375 5.82 21.39 28.71
CA VAL A 375 6.90 20.79 27.90
C VAL A 375 7.93 21.85 27.49
N PHE A 376 7.50 22.97 26.91
CA PHE A 376 8.42 24.02 26.43
C PHE A 376 9.23 24.65 27.56
N LEU A 377 8.63 24.88 28.74
CA LEU A 377 9.36 25.40 29.91
C LEU A 377 10.45 24.41 30.37
N ARG A 378 10.13 23.11 30.49
CA ARG A 378 11.10 22.05 30.84
C ARG A 378 12.22 21.91 29.79
N ALA A 379 11.89 22.04 28.51
CA ALA A 379 12.87 22.00 27.43
C ALA A 379 13.83 23.20 27.48
N CYS A 380 13.35 24.41 27.79
CA CYS A 380 14.20 25.58 28.05
C CYS A 380 15.09 25.38 29.28
N GLU A 381 14.53 24.93 30.40
CA GLU A 381 15.24 24.65 31.66
C GLU A 381 16.41 23.68 31.44
N ARG A 382 16.14 22.49 30.88
CA ARG A 382 17.17 21.46 30.58
C ARG A 382 18.31 21.99 29.71
N ASN A 383 17.99 22.82 28.71
CA ASN A 383 19.01 23.43 27.84
C ASN A 383 19.86 24.48 28.58
N SER A 384 19.29 25.28 29.49
CA SER A 384 20.10 26.22 30.30
C SER A 384 21.11 25.48 31.19
N VAL A 385 20.71 24.36 31.79
CA VAL A 385 21.59 23.51 32.61
C VAL A 385 22.70 22.89 31.75
N GLN A 386 22.38 22.35 30.57
CA GLN A 386 23.36 21.67 29.70
C GLN A 386 24.36 22.62 29.03
N VAL A 387 23.96 23.83 28.66
CA VAL A 387 24.81 24.75 27.88
C VAL A 387 25.73 25.60 28.77
N GLY A 388 25.48 25.66 30.08
CA GLY A 388 26.18 26.58 31.00
C GLY A 388 25.86 28.06 30.75
N ARG A 389 24.96 28.35 29.79
CA ARG A 389 24.28 29.64 29.70
C ARG A 389 23.30 29.72 30.86
N ALA A 390 23.71 30.43 31.91
CA ALA A 390 22.75 31.05 32.80
C ALA A 390 21.73 31.84 31.96
N PHE A 391 20.45 31.80 32.35
CA PHE A 391 19.50 32.85 31.94
C PHE A 391 20.15 34.22 32.24
N PRO A 392 20.00 35.23 31.37
CA PRO A 392 20.74 36.50 31.48
C PRO A 392 20.53 37.13 32.86
N SER A 393 21.55 37.04 33.71
CA SER A 393 21.38 36.98 35.18
C SER A 393 20.86 38.26 35.86
N ASN A 394 20.64 39.32 35.09
CA ASN A 394 20.11 40.61 35.54
C ASN A 394 18.61 40.78 35.21
N GLU A 395 17.96 39.74 34.69
CA GLU A 395 16.54 39.75 34.34
C GLU A 395 15.80 38.63 35.09
N HIS A 396 15.14 38.99 36.21
CA HIS A 396 14.25 38.08 36.92
C HIS A 396 13.19 37.47 35.99
N PRO A 397 12.79 36.20 36.18
CA PRO A 397 11.68 35.58 35.44
C PRO A 397 10.35 36.34 35.49
N SER A 398 10.16 37.23 36.47
CA SER A 398 8.99 38.13 36.56
C SER A 398 8.95 39.26 35.52
N LYS A 399 10.05 39.51 34.79
CA LYS A 399 10.11 40.55 33.74
C LYS A 399 9.50 40.09 32.41
N TYR A 400 9.53 38.80 32.07
CA TYR A 400 8.87 38.34 30.85
C TYR A 400 7.35 38.35 31.06
N PRO A 401 6.55 39.06 30.25
CA PRO A 401 5.08 39.10 30.41
C PRO A 401 4.45 37.71 30.23
N VAL A 402 5.12 36.86 29.44
CA VAL A 402 4.79 35.45 29.21
C VAL A 402 4.73 34.67 30.53
N THR A 403 5.79 34.67 31.35
CA THR A 403 5.81 33.96 32.65
C THR A 403 4.83 34.55 33.65
N ARG A 404 4.58 35.86 33.65
CA ARG A 404 3.56 36.47 34.52
C ARG A 404 2.15 36.00 34.16
N ASN A 405 1.80 35.95 32.88
CA ASN A 405 0.50 35.44 32.44
C ASN A 405 0.37 33.92 32.67
N ILE A 406 1.45 33.16 32.47
CA ILE A 406 1.53 31.72 32.76
C ILE A 406 1.34 31.44 34.26
N SER A 407 1.98 32.21 35.14
CA SER A 407 1.88 32.09 36.60
C SER A 407 0.50 32.42 37.17
N ASN A 408 -0.34 33.15 36.43
CA ASN A 408 -1.72 33.47 36.84
C ASN A 408 -2.73 32.36 36.51
N HIS A 409 -2.37 31.41 35.65
CA HIS A 409 -3.28 30.38 35.12
C HIS A 409 -2.86 28.93 35.42
N LEU A 410 -1.56 28.66 35.59
CA LEU A 410 -1.10 27.40 36.15
C LEU A 410 -1.28 27.39 37.67
N CYS A 411 -1.57 26.20 38.22
CA CYS A 411 -1.61 26.01 39.67
C CYS A 411 -0.28 26.47 40.29
N PRO A 412 -0.28 27.36 41.31
CA PRO A 412 0.95 27.90 41.90
C PRO A 412 1.93 26.81 42.33
N THR A 413 1.45 25.68 42.87
CA THR A 413 2.28 24.53 43.25
C THR A 413 3.05 23.94 42.07
N ILE A 414 2.47 23.89 40.87
CA ILE A 414 3.16 23.42 39.66
C ILE A 414 4.20 24.46 39.23
N PHE A 415 3.84 25.74 39.20
CA PHE A 415 4.76 26.81 38.81
C PHE A 415 5.97 26.92 39.75
N SER A 416 5.74 26.89 41.07
CA SER A 416 6.78 26.77 42.11
C SER A 416 7.64 25.52 41.89
N SER A 417 7.04 24.33 41.74
CA SER A 417 7.82 23.09 41.59
C SER A 417 8.77 23.08 40.38
N LEU A 418 8.41 23.78 39.29
CA LEU A 418 9.24 23.93 38.09
C LEU A 418 10.35 24.98 38.25
N PHE A 419 10.17 26.01 39.09
CA PHE A 419 11.20 27.05 39.30
C PHE A 419 12.11 26.76 40.50
N GLU A 420 11.58 26.22 41.59
CA GLU A 420 12.34 25.94 42.82
C GLU A 420 13.37 24.82 42.62
N GLN A 421 13.08 23.82 41.78
CA GLN A 421 14.05 22.78 41.41
C GLN A 421 15.23 23.32 40.58
N SER A 422 15.02 24.41 39.82
CA SER A 422 16.07 25.03 39.00
C SER A 422 17.05 25.92 39.79
N LEU A 423 16.68 26.32 41.02
CA LEU A 423 17.35 27.38 41.79
C LEU A 423 18.27 26.89 42.92
N ILE A 424 18.58 25.59 42.98
CA ILE A 424 19.51 25.01 43.96
C ILE A 424 20.81 24.56 43.27
N PRO A 425 21.89 25.37 43.27
CA PRO A 425 23.21 24.91 42.93
C PRO A 425 23.65 23.80 43.90
N SER A 426 23.99 22.62 43.37
CA SER A 426 24.48 21.51 44.20
C SER A 426 25.88 21.81 44.74
N ALA A 427 25.93 22.43 45.92
CA ALA A 427 27.16 22.90 46.55
C ALA A 427 27.98 21.72 47.09
N SER A 428 28.98 21.28 46.32
CA SER A 428 29.92 20.24 46.72
C SER A 428 30.80 20.70 47.89
N LYS A 429 30.67 20.02 49.04
CA LYS A 429 31.60 20.21 50.17
C LYS A 429 32.98 19.62 49.83
N PRO A 430 34.08 20.32 50.14
CA PRO A 430 35.41 19.71 50.07
C PRO A 430 35.62 18.71 51.22
N GLN A 431 36.34 17.62 50.94
CA GLN A 431 36.91 16.75 51.97
C GLN A 431 38.43 16.91 52.01
N THR A 432 38.97 17.19 53.19
CA THR A 432 40.41 17.15 53.49
C THR A 432 40.86 15.74 53.87
N PRO A 433 42.15 15.40 53.71
CA PRO A 433 42.64 14.03 53.84
C PRO A 433 42.99 13.63 55.28
N THR A 434 42.76 12.36 55.59
CA THR A 434 43.40 11.61 56.70
C THR A 434 43.92 10.30 56.11
N ALA A 435 45.22 10.08 56.02
CA ALA A 435 46.13 9.67 57.11
C ALA A 435 45.97 8.18 57.45
N SER A 436 46.93 7.36 57.02
CA SER A 436 46.98 5.90 57.18
C SER A 436 48.30 5.44 57.82
N VAL A 437 48.22 4.50 58.76
CA VAL A 437 49.34 3.92 59.55
C VAL A 437 48.94 2.49 60.01
N PRO A 438 49.84 1.60 60.51
CA PRO A 438 50.43 0.59 59.62
C PRO A 438 50.46 -0.87 60.17
N THR A 439 50.73 -1.85 59.29
CA THR A 439 51.46 -3.13 59.55
C THR A 439 51.82 -3.75 58.18
N ALA A 440 52.98 -4.33 57.81
CA ALA A 440 54.18 -4.89 58.47
C ALA A 440 54.30 -6.42 58.26
N GLY A 441 55.41 -6.88 57.64
CA GLY A 441 55.76 -8.28 57.31
C GLY A 441 56.00 -8.49 55.80
N THR A 442 57.22 -8.55 55.24
CA THR A 442 58.20 -9.68 55.19
C THR A 442 57.68 -10.92 54.43
N THR A 443 58.32 -11.51 53.40
CA THR A 443 59.71 -11.46 52.83
C THR A 443 59.66 -11.41 51.29
N ASP A 444 60.47 -10.62 50.56
CA ASP A 444 61.86 -10.87 50.12
C ASP A 444 62.10 -12.15 49.27
N VAL A 445 62.52 -11.97 48.01
CA VAL A 445 63.69 -12.60 47.37
C VAL A 445 64.05 -11.82 46.07
N SER A 446 65.35 -11.70 45.78
CA SER A 446 65.93 -10.81 44.75
C SER A 446 66.07 -11.41 43.34
N GLN A 447 65.96 -10.56 42.30
CA GLN A 447 66.72 -10.47 41.02
C GLN A 447 65.86 -9.74 39.94
N GLY A 448 66.38 -8.92 39.01
CA GLY A 448 67.73 -8.41 38.76
C GLY A 448 67.75 -7.48 37.53
N ALA A 449 68.68 -6.51 37.46
CA ALA A 449 68.79 -5.47 36.39
C ALA A 449 68.92 -6.07 34.96
N THR A 450 68.67 -5.36 33.84
CA THR A 450 69.13 -4.01 33.39
C THR A 450 68.15 -3.42 32.35
N SER A 451 67.59 -2.21 32.49
CA SER A 451 68.14 -0.84 32.25
C SER A 451 68.35 -0.39 30.78
N SER A 452 67.88 0.84 30.49
CA SER A 452 68.35 1.83 29.47
C SER A 452 68.19 1.53 27.96
N SER A 453 67.91 2.52 27.08
CA SER A 453 67.51 3.94 27.25
C SER A 453 67.03 4.57 25.92
N SER A 454 66.44 5.79 25.97
CA SER A 454 66.59 6.92 25.00
C SER A 454 66.41 6.66 23.48
N ASN A 455 65.66 7.42 22.67
CA ASN A 455 65.48 8.89 22.64
C ASN A 455 64.39 9.31 21.60
N ALA A 456 63.96 10.57 21.63
CA ALA A 456 63.28 11.27 20.50
C ALA A 456 64.34 12.07 19.67
N PRO A 457 64.08 12.72 18.49
CA PRO A 457 63.00 13.72 18.30
C PRO A 457 62.40 13.98 16.88
N ALA A 458 61.22 14.63 16.87
CA ALA A 458 60.75 15.75 16.02
C ALA A 458 60.89 15.86 14.46
N LYS A 459 59.71 16.12 13.84
CA LYS A 459 59.34 17.19 12.85
C LYS A 459 59.61 17.10 11.32
N PHE A 460 58.56 17.49 10.56
CA PHE A 460 58.51 18.07 9.19
C PHE A 460 58.90 17.13 8.00
N GLU A 461 58.48 17.29 6.72
CA GLU A 461 57.59 18.27 6.05
C GLU A 461 56.71 17.63 4.90
N ARG A 462 56.14 18.44 4.00
CA ARG A 462 55.10 18.14 2.98
C ARG A 462 55.72 17.80 1.61
N ARG A 463 54.97 17.06 0.75
CA ARG A 463 54.77 17.47 -0.66
C ARG A 463 53.56 16.85 -1.36
N ILE A 464 53.23 17.40 -2.53
CA ILE A 464 52.06 17.14 -3.40
C ILE A 464 52.53 16.44 -4.68
N MET A 465 51.69 15.60 -5.31
CA MET A 465 51.77 15.26 -6.75
C MET A 465 50.36 15.00 -7.33
N ASN A 466 50.13 15.46 -8.56
CA ASN A 466 48.91 15.20 -9.33
C ASN A 466 49.06 13.95 -10.22
N VAL A 467 47.95 13.32 -10.60
CA VAL A 467 47.92 12.33 -11.70
C VAL A 467 46.81 12.69 -12.69
N LYS A 468 47.17 12.75 -13.98
CA LYS A 468 46.26 13.02 -15.11
C LYS A 468 46.66 12.18 -16.32
N ARG A 469 45.82 11.20 -16.69
CA ARG A 469 45.82 10.49 -17.98
C ARG A 469 44.33 10.36 -18.36
N LYS A 470 43.85 11.05 -19.39
CA LYS A 470 44.00 10.82 -20.84
C LYS A 470 43.29 9.53 -21.30
N ASN A 471 42.37 9.73 -22.24
CA ASN A 471 41.51 8.76 -22.91
C ASN A 471 41.94 8.66 -24.40
N GLU A 472 41.76 7.50 -25.04
CA GLU A 472 41.76 7.33 -26.51
C GLU A 472 41.29 5.91 -26.89
N ASP A 473 40.70 5.77 -28.08
CA ASP A 473 39.94 4.60 -28.54
C ASP A 473 40.79 3.50 -29.22
N ARG A 474 40.22 2.29 -29.44
CA ARG A 474 39.62 1.87 -30.74
C ARG A 474 39.65 0.34 -31.03
N SER A 475 38.45 -0.24 -31.13
CA SER A 475 37.98 -1.36 -32.00
C SER A 475 38.78 -2.66 -32.26
N ALA A 476 38.01 -3.78 -32.16
CA ALA A 476 37.90 -4.91 -33.11
C ALA A 476 38.51 -6.30 -32.79
N ALA A 477 37.70 -7.33 -33.13
CA ALA A 477 37.99 -8.76 -33.39
C ALA A 477 38.49 -9.69 -32.24
N GLY A 478 37.90 -10.90 -32.15
CA GLY A 478 38.46 -12.04 -31.39
C GLY A 478 37.45 -12.97 -30.68
N LEU A 479 37.12 -14.12 -31.29
CA LEU A 479 36.70 -15.36 -30.59
C LEU A 479 37.97 -16.20 -30.35
N PRO A 480 38.09 -17.07 -29.31
CA PRO A 480 37.44 -18.40 -29.28
C PRO A 480 37.00 -18.85 -27.84
N PRO A 481 37.12 -20.13 -27.38
CA PRO A 481 35.96 -21.04 -27.35
C PRO A 481 35.61 -21.64 -25.97
N LYS A 482 34.53 -22.45 -25.92
CA LYS A 482 34.11 -23.25 -24.75
C LYS A 482 35.02 -24.47 -24.49
N PRO A 483 35.19 -24.89 -23.23
CA PRO A 483 35.50 -26.28 -22.88
C PRO A 483 34.21 -27.13 -22.73
N GLN A 484 34.33 -28.44 -22.98
CA GLN A 484 33.37 -29.47 -22.57
C GLN A 484 33.99 -30.32 -21.45
N THR A 485 33.15 -30.92 -20.58
CA THR A 485 33.58 -32.01 -19.69
C THR A 485 32.44 -33.03 -19.55
N SER A 486 32.78 -34.30 -19.33
CA SER A 486 31.90 -35.45 -19.59
C SER A 486 31.56 -36.30 -18.36
N LEU A 487 30.41 -37.00 -18.43
CA LEU A 487 30.09 -38.17 -17.60
C LEU A 487 31.05 -39.34 -17.95
N PRO A 488 31.34 -40.27 -17.02
CA PRO A 488 30.61 -41.56 -16.95
C PRO A 488 30.58 -42.17 -15.51
N PRO A 489 30.23 -43.46 -15.30
CA PRO A 489 29.07 -44.25 -15.77
C PRO A 489 28.24 -44.84 -14.59
N SER A 490 27.21 -45.63 -14.87
CA SER A 490 26.46 -46.45 -13.90
C SER A 490 26.90 -47.92 -13.87
N ILE A 491 26.63 -48.64 -12.77
CA ILE A 491 26.74 -50.11 -12.64
C ILE A 491 25.47 -50.66 -11.96
N HIS A 492 25.17 -51.95 -12.19
CA HIS A 492 23.88 -52.61 -11.94
C HIS A 492 23.72 -53.31 -10.57
N ALA A 493 22.44 -53.63 -10.28
CA ALA A 493 21.91 -54.91 -9.75
C ALA A 493 21.58 -55.08 -8.24
N ASN A 494 20.31 -55.47 -8.04
CA ASN A 494 19.77 -56.54 -7.18
C ASN A 494 20.03 -56.58 -5.66
N GLY A 495 18.93 -56.83 -4.93
CA GLY A 495 18.96 -57.64 -3.70
C GLY A 495 18.40 -56.98 -2.44
N GLY A 496 17.33 -57.55 -1.88
CA GLY A 496 17.02 -57.51 -0.44
C GLY A 496 17.00 -58.94 0.11
N PRO A 497 16.47 -59.20 1.33
CA PRO A 497 15.92 -58.28 2.34
C PRO A 497 16.53 -58.54 3.75
N ARG A 498 15.75 -58.26 4.82
CA ARG A 498 15.83 -58.79 6.21
C ARG A 498 16.77 -58.12 7.27
N ASN A 499 16.08 -57.50 8.24
CA ASN A 499 16.12 -57.79 9.71
C ASN A 499 17.14 -57.15 10.71
N LYS A 500 16.55 -56.83 11.89
CA LYS A 500 17.11 -56.71 13.28
C LYS A 500 17.67 -55.36 13.80
N PHE A 501 16.88 -54.74 14.71
CA PHE A 501 17.17 -54.39 16.12
C PHE A 501 18.58 -54.67 16.71
N PRO A 502 19.09 -53.90 17.69
CA PRO A 502 18.42 -53.36 18.91
C PRO A 502 18.11 -51.84 18.86
N GLU A 503 17.22 -51.22 19.64
CA GLU A 503 16.73 -51.41 21.04
C GLU A 503 17.65 -50.76 22.11
N GLY A 504 17.07 -49.87 22.93
CA GLY A 504 17.78 -49.08 23.95
C GLY A 504 16.89 -47.98 24.58
N ASP A 505 16.67 -48.05 25.89
CA ASP A 505 15.62 -47.31 26.61
C ASP A 505 15.75 -45.78 26.67
N ARG A 506 14.59 -45.09 26.71
CA ARG A 506 14.20 -44.35 27.92
C ARG A 506 12.71 -43.99 27.98
N GLN A 507 12.16 -44.11 29.19
CA GLN A 507 10.75 -43.84 29.51
C GLN A 507 10.49 -42.35 29.80
N ARG A 508 9.29 -41.86 29.47
CA ARG A 508 8.39 -41.26 30.49
C ARG A 508 6.95 -41.18 29.99
N SER A 509 6.01 -41.19 30.94
CA SER A 509 4.59 -41.48 30.74
C SER A 509 3.68 -40.32 31.13
N PHE A 510 2.60 -40.12 30.38
CA PHE A 510 1.36 -39.52 30.91
C PHE A 510 0.14 -40.22 30.32
N THR A 511 -0.84 -40.52 31.17
CA THR A 511 -2.12 -41.16 30.83
C THR A 511 -3.27 -40.17 30.94
N PRO A 512 -4.29 -40.23 30.06
CA PRO A 512 -5.49 -39.42 30.19
C PRO A 512 -6.43 -40.02 31.26
N GLN A 513 -6.99 -39.19 32.13
CA GLN A 513 -7.90 -39.63 33.20
C GLN A 513 -9.35 -39.28 32.84
N ALA A 514 -10.20 -40.31 32.72
CA ALA A 514 -11.64 -40.14 32.60
C ALA A 514 -12.28 -39.86 33.97
N ARG A 515 -13.41 -39.14 33.99
CA ARG A 515 -14.20 -38.91 35.21
C ARG A 515 -15.70 -38.96 34.90
N GLN A 516 -16.47 -39.71 35.70
CA GLN A 516 -17.93 -39.81 35.57
C GLN A 516 -18.63 -39.22 36.81
N ARG A 517 -19.82 -38.65 36.56
CA ARG A 517 -21.04 -38.59 37.38
C ARG A 517 -20.96 -38.32 38.90
N ALA A 518 -21.72 -37.31 39.31
CA ALA A 518 -22.59 -37.35 40.50
C ALA A 518 -24.00 -36.84 40.09
N SER A 519 -25.02 -37.01 40.93
CA SER A 519 -26.46 -36.89 40.56
C SER A 519 -27.29 -36.03 41.52
N THR A 520 -28.33 -35.34 41.03
CA THR A 520 -29.52 -34.77 41.73
C THR A 520 -30.41 -34.01 40.71
N VAL A 521 -31.74 -33.80 40.86
CA VAL A 521 -32.87 -34.73 41.10
C VAL A 521 -34.20 -33.98 40.80
N MET A 522 -35.28 -34.70 40.41
CA MET A 522 -36.61 -34.18 39.96
C MET A 522 -36.62 -33.42 38.61
N GLY A 523 -37.69 -33.46 37.78
CA GLY A 523 -38.94 -34.24 37.86
C GLY A 523 -39.78 -34.12 36.56
N ASP A 524 -40.76 -35.02 36.40
CA ASP A 524 -42.03 -35.01 35.63
C ASP A 524 -42.23 -33.98 34.47
N ALA A 525 -42.69 -34.32 33.26
CA ALA A 525 -43.25 -35.57 32.67
C ALA A 525 -43.07 -35.52 31.10
N GLU A 526 -43.80 -36.17 30.15
CA GLU A 526 -45.04 -36.99 30.17
C GLU A 526 -45.14 -38.00 28.97
N MET A 527 -45.89 -37.68 27.91
CA MET A 527 -46.40 -38.56 26.82
C MET A 527 -46.20 -37.93 25.41
N ALA A 528 -46.28 -38.63 24.25
CA ALA A 528 -46.39 -40.06 23.91
C ALA A 528 -46.08 -40.32 22.41
N GLN A 529 -45.83 -41.60 22.05
CA GLN A 529 -46.09 -42.29 20.75
C GLN A 529 -45.44 -41.75 19.44
N ASN A 530 -44.73 -42.57 18.66
CA ASN A 530 -45.22 -43.52 17.62
C ASN A 530 -46.15 -42.86 16.56
N SER A 531 -46.01 -43.06 15.23
CA SER A 531 -45.28 -44.12 14.49
C SER A 531 -44.98 -43.76 13.01
N ARG A 532 -44.10 -44.54 12.37
CA ARG A 532 -43.90 -44.64 10.89
C ARG A 532 -45.07 -45.43 10.23
N PRO A 533 -45.37 -45.27 8.92
CA PRO A 533 -44.72 -46.10 7.89
C PRO A 533 -44.45 -45.36 6.54
N THR A 534 -44.58 -46.03 5.38
CA THR A 534 -43.78 -45.77 4.15
C THR A 534 -44.52 -45.90 2.80
N SER A 535 -44.22 -44.99 1.85
CA SER A 535 -44.26 -45.18 0.37
C SER A 535 -45.61 -45.53 -0.33
N PRO A 536 -45.71 -45.60 -1.69
CA PRO A 536 -44.76 -45.23 -2.76
C PRO A 536 -45.34 -44.38 -3.97
N GLU A 537 -44.42 -43.96 -4.85
CA GLU A 537 -44.48 -43.91 -6.35
C GLU A 537 -45.39 -42.98 -7.21
N ASP A 538 -44.82 -42.73 -8.41
CA ASP A 538 -45.31 -42.29 -9.73
C ASP A 538 -45.99 -40.93 -10.07
N GLN A 539 -45.18 -40.03 -10.70
CA GLN A 539 -45.14 -39.74 -12.16
C GLN A 539 -46.38 -39.22 -12.95
N PRO A 540 -46.23 -38.63 -14.17
CA PRO A 540 -46.02 -37.18 -14.29
C PRO A 540 -47.06 -36.47 -15.19
N ARG A 541 -47.07 -35.13 -15.21
CA ARG A 541 -47.79 -34.33 -16.24
C ARG A 541 -47.00 -33.10 -16.69
N ALA A 542 -47.10 -32.80 -17.99
CA ALA A 542 -46.52 -31.62 -18.63
C ALA A 542 -47.61 -30.80 -19.34
N ALA A 543 -47.50 -29.46 -19.32
CA ALA A 543 -47.87 -28.59 -20.45
C ALA A 543 -47.59 -27.09 -20.20
N LYS A 544 -46.80 -26.49 -21.11
CA LYS A 544 -47.00 -25.17 -21.74
C LYS A 544 -47.71 -24.04 -20.95
N ARG A 545 -46.97 -22.96 -20.67
CA ARG A 545 -47.35 -21.62 -21.22
C ARG A 545 -46.14 -20.70 -21.35
N ALA A 546 -46.06 -19.95 -22.45
CA ALA A 546 -45.03 -18.93 -22.66
C ALA A 546 -45.38 -17.63 -21.92
N LYS A 547 -44.36 -16.86 -21.51
CA LYS A 547 -44.54 -15.46 -21.09
C LYS A 547 -43.56 -14.55 -21.83
N LYS A 548 -44.15 -13.58 -22.54
CA LYS A 548 -43.54 -12.46 -23.25
C LYS A 548 -42.53 -11.72 -22.35
N GLY A 549 -41.33 -11.46 -22.85
CA GLY A 549 -40.25 -10.81 -22.09
C GLY A 549 -40.44 -9.31 -21.90
N GLY A 550 -39.57 -8.73 -21.06
CA GLY A 550 -39.27 -7.30 -21.03
C GLY A 550 -37.79 -7.11 -21.33
N GLY A 551 -37.43 -6.05 -22.04
CA GLY A 551 -36.02 -5.69 -22.26
C GLY A 551 -35.42 -5.10 -20.98
N SER A 552 -34.23 -5.55 -20.62
CA SER A 552 -33.34 -4.75 -19.78
C SER A 552 -32.52 -3.88 -20.71
N GLU A 553 -32.41 -2.59 -20.41
CA GLU A 553 -31.35 -1.76 -20.98
C GLU A 553 -30.03 -2.27 -20.39
N THR A 554 -29.12 -2.74 -21.25
CA THR A 554 -27.75 -3.03 -20.84
C THR A 554 -26.98 -1.72 -20.86
N ASN A 555 -26.48 -1.29 -19.70
CA ASN A 555 -25.30 -0.46 -19.70
C ASN A 555 -24.18 -1.31 -20.30
N ASP A 556 -23.69 -0.95 -21.48
CA ASP A 556 -22.71 -1.74 -22.22
C ASP A 556 -21.33 -1.66 -21.55
N ILE A 557 -21.16 -2.47 -20.51
CA ILE A 557 -19.89 -2.70 -19.81
C ILE A 557 -18.87 -3.13 -20.87
N PRO A 558 -17.81 -2.34 -21.16
CA PRO A 558 -16.84 -2.70 -22.19
C PRO A 558 -16.12 -3.99 -21.81
N SER A 559 -15.92 -4.88 -22.79
CA SER A 559 -15.31 -6.20 -22.59
C SER A 559 -13.96 -6.14 -21.88
N LEU A 560 -13.61 -7.21 -21.17
CA LEU A 560 -12.36 -7.26 -20.41
C LEU A 560 -11.16 -7.16 -21.36
N LEU A 561 -11.21 -7.79 -22.54
CA LEU A 561 -10.24 -7.55 -23.61
C LEU A 561 -10.11 -6.08 -24.04
N SER A 562 -11.21 -5.31 -24.08
CA SER A 562 -11.17 -3.87 -24.39
C SER A 562 -10.53 -3.06 -23.24
N ARG A 563 -10.76 -3.45 -21.99
CA ARG A 563 -10.16 -2.85 -20.79
C ARG A 563 -8.66 -3.14 -20.65
N MET A 564 -8.19 -4.30 -21.10
CA MET A 564 -6.76 -4.62 -21.14
C MET A 564 -6.00 -3.86 -22.24
N ALA A 565 -6.68 -3.42 -23.30
CA ALA A 565 -6.05 -2.76 -24.44
C ALA A 565 -5.52 -1.36 -24.09
N SER A 566 -6.19 -0.62 -23.19
CA SER A 566 -5.77 0.72 -22.74
C SER A 566 -4.64 0.69 -21.70
N THR A 567 -4.45 -0.42 -20.97
CA THR A 567 -3.42 -0.51 -19.91
C THR A 567 -2.08 -1.11 -20.37
N SER A 568 -2.03 -1.74 -21.55
CA SER A 568 -0.88 -2.55 -21.98
C SER A 568 0.25 -1.78 -22.69
N SER A 569 0.15 -0.45 -22.86
CA SER A 569 1.04 0.34 -23.73
C SER A 569 2.07 1.21 -23.01
N ASN A 570 2.83 0.66 -22.05
CA ASN A 570 4.08 1.29 -21.58
C ASN A 570 5.07 0.26 -21.01
N GLY A 571 6.28 0.12 -21.59
CA GLY A 571 7.18 -0.99 -21.22
C GLY A 571 8.65 -0.96 -21.66
N HIS A 572 9.10 -0.03 -22.51
CA HIS A 572 10.52 0.04 -22.92
C HIS A 572 11.02 1.47 -23.22
N SER A 573 11.85 2.01 -22.33
CA SER A 573 13.00 2.88 -22.68
C SER A 573 13.96 3.04 -21.50
N ALA A 574 15.20 3.41 -21.79
CA ALA A 574 16.33 3.29 -20.86
C ALA A 574 16.77 4.63 -20.23
N ILE A 575 17.66 4.53 -19.25
CA ILE A 575 18.23 5.63 -18.47
C ILE A 575 19.08 6.55 -19.35
N ALA A 576 18.79 7.85 -19.33
CA ALA A 576 19.70 8.92 -19.73
C ALA A 576 19.63 10.08 -18.72
N ARG A 577 20.77 10.75 -18.48
CA ARG A 577 20.86 11.94 -17.60
C ARG A 577 20.90 13.20 -18.47
N GLU A 578 20.29 14.29 -18.02
CA GLU A 578 20.84 15.62 -18.28
C GLU A 578 20.56 16.62 -17.15
N ARG A 579 21.15 17.81 -17.27
CA ARG A 579 21.26 18.85 -16.23
C ARG A 579 20.53 20.13 -16.62
N GLU A 580 20.03 20.82 -15.60
CA GLU A 580 19.99 22.28 -15.43
C GLU A 580 20.09 23.18 -16.69
N ARG A 581 19.01 23.94 -16.96
CA ARG A 581 19.12 25.40 -17.10
C ARG A 581 17.79 26.12 -16.87
N THR A 582 17.91 27.36 -16.40
CA THR A 582 16.83 28.30 -16.09
C THR A 582 16.49 29.19 -17.30
N ILE A 583 15.25 29.72 -17.38
CA ILE A 583 14.93 31.15 -17.64
C ILE A 583 13.40 31.43 -17.72
N SER A 584 12.99 32.55 -17.12
CA SER A 584 11.78 33.41 -17.26
C SER A 584 10.45 32.92 -17.88
N ALA A 585 9.41 32.85 -17.02
CA ALA A 585 8.21 33.74 -16.94
C ALA A 585 7.79 34.67 -18.13
N PRO A 586 6.52 35.19 -18.15
CA PRO A 586 5.24 34.62 -17.69
C PRO A 586 4.04 34.83 -18.67
N GLY A 587 3.12 33.86 -18.77
CA GLY A 587 1.86 34.01 -19.53
C GLY A 587 0.71 34.62 -18.71
N ARG A 588 0.01 35.63 -19.25
CA ARG A 588 -1.19 36.23 -18.61
C ARG A 588 -2.45 35.42 -18.90
N GLY A 589 -2.99 34.73 -17.90
CA GLY A 589 -4.35 34.18 -17.90
C GLY A 589 -5.39 35.22 -17.46
N ARG A 590 -6.59 35.23 -18.05
CA ARG A 590 -7.62 36.26 -17.84
C ARG A 590 -8.71 35.77 -16.89
N ILE A 591 -9.03 36.58 -15.88
CA ILE A 591 -10.14 36.34 -14.94
C ILE A 591 -11.48 36.37 -15.69
N GLN A 592 -12.36 35.41 -15.39
CA GLN A 592 -13.80 35.60 -15.43
C GLN A 592 -14.39 35.04 -14.12
N SER A 593 -15.15 35.88 -13.43
CA SER A 593 -15.81 35.53 -12.17
C SER A 593 -17.30 35.34 -12.41
N ALA A 594 -17.87 34.23 -11.95
CA ALA A 594 -19.32 34.03 -11.88
C ALA A 594 -19.71 33.89 -10.40
N ALA A 595 -20.33 34.93 -9.84
CA ALA A 595 -20.79 34.95 -8.46
C ALA A 595 -22.30 34.67 -8.40
N HIS A 596 -22.71 33.70 -7.60
CA HIS A 596 -24.10 33.48 -7.17
C HIS A 596 -24.08 33.07 -5.68
N GLY A 597 -24.05 34.07 -4.80
CA GLY A 597 -24.20 33.88 -3.35
C GLY A 597 -25.55 34.47 -2.91
N ILE A 598 -26.46 33.63 -2.44
CA ILE A 598 -27.74 34.07 -1.87
C ILE A 598 -27.54 34.30 -0.38
N ASP A 599 -27.81 35.51 0.09
CA ASP A 599 -27.81 35.86 1.50
C ASP A 599 -29.10 35.38 2.20
N ARG A 600 -28.92 34.66 3.31
CA ARG A 600 -29.88 34.65 4.42
C ARG A 600 -29.19 34.25 5.72
N SER A 601 -29.62 34.85 6.83
CA SER A 601 -28.87 34.81 8.09
C SER A 601 -29.76 34.69 9.33
N ARG A 602 -29.18 34.10 10.39
CA ARG A 602 -29.65 34.12 11.80
C ARG A 602 -30.92 33.28 12.11
N PRO A 603 -31.23 32.96 13.39
CA PRO A 603 -30.69 31.73 13.98
C PRO A 603 -31.75 30.85 14.70
N ILE A 604 -31.35 29.65 15.13
CA ILE A 604 -32.19 28.72 15.91
C ILE A 604 -31.97 28.98 17.42
N ASN A 605 -33.04 28.92 18.21
CA ASN A 605 -32.94 28.71 19.66
C ASN A 605 -34.13 27.92 20.24
N SER A 606 -33.82 26.89 21.03
CA SER A 606 -34.61 26.23 22.11
C SER A 606 -36.16 26.23 22.07
N GLN A 607 -36.80 25.05 21.95
CA GLN A 607 -37.31 24.24 23.08
C GLN A 607 -38.13 23.01 22.60
N ASP A 608 -38.37 22.06 23.51
CA ASP A 608 -39.04 20.77 23.30
C ASP A 608 -40.57 20.85 23.12
N VAL A 609 -41.15 19.78 22.54
CA VAL A 609 -42.32 19.02 23.07
C VAL A 609 -42.66 17.84 22.12
N ASP A 610 -43.11 16.72 22.69
CA ASP A 610 -43.56 15.52 21.96
C ASP A 610 -44.67 15.75 20.91
N LYS A 611 -44.56 15.06 19.77
CA LYS A 611 -45.63 14.24 19.13
C LYS A 611 -45.20 13.61 17.81
N ASP A 612 -45.41 12.29 17.68
CA ASP A 612 -45.60 11.65 16.37
C ASP A 612 -46.88 12.20 15.68
N PRO A 613 -46.90 12.23 14.35
CA PRO A 613 -47.95 11.43 13.71
C PRO A 613 -47.53 10.69 12.42
N VAL A 614 -48.17 9.53 12.27
CA VAL A 614 -48.34 8.73 11.05
C VAL A 614 -48.72 9.60 9.83
N GLY A 615 -48.08 9.39 8.67
CA GLY A 615 -48.50 10.04 7.42
C GLY A 615 -47.67 9.66 6.18
N GLY A 616 -47.95 8.51 5.56
CA GLY A 616 -47.29 8.11 4.30
C GLY A 616 -47.93 8.75 3.06
N TYR A 617 -47.12 9.28 2.15
CA TYR A 617 -47.61 9.89 0.89
C TYR A 617 -47.29 9.04 -0.34
N SER A 618 -48.35 8.62 -1.04
CA SER A 618 -48.28 7.92 -2.33
C SER A 618 -48.20 8.94 -3.47
N ILE A 619 -47.14 8.87 -4.28
CA ILE A 619 -47.01 9.69 -5.49
C ILE A 619 -47.42 8.85 -6.71
N LYS A 620 -48.59 9.16 -7.27
CA LYS A 620 -49.08 8.61 -8.54
C LYS A 620 -49.46 9.74 -9.49
N GLY A 621 -48.94 9.68 -10.71
CA GLY A 621 -49.56 10.27 -11.89
C GLY A 621 -49.13 11.70 -12.24
N ALA A 622 -48.24 11.81 -13.22
CA ALA A 622 -48.24 12.90 -14.19
C ALA A 622 -47.84 12.32 -15.56
N ALA A 623 -48.73 12.38 -16.54
CA ALA A 623 -48.46 11.88 -17.89
C ALA A 623 -49.22 12.73 -18.93
N LYS A 624 -48.50 13.48 -19.76
CA LYS A 624 -49.01 13.92 -21.07
C LYS A 624 -47.93 14.43 -22.02
N ALA A 625 -48.12 14.08 -23.29
CA ALA A 625 -47.77 14.83 -24.50
C ALA A 625 -46.35 15.41 -24.67
N ALA A 626 -45.59 14.77 -25.56
CA ALA A 626 -45.15 15.43 -26.79
C ALA A 626 -45.15 14.39 -27.92
N GLU A 627 -45.85 14.68 -29.02
CA GLU A 627 -45.82 13.88 -30.26
C GLU A 627 -44.87 14.56 -31.25
N HIS A 628 -44.07 13.77 -31.99
CA HIS A 628 -43.41 14.26 -33.19
C HIS A 628 -43.02 13.11 -34.13
N ASP A 629 -43.45 13.20 -35.39
CA ASP A 629 -43.21 12.16 -36.40
C ASP A 629 -41.75 12.10 -36.89
N SER A 630 -41.34 10.91 -37.35
CA SER A 630 -40.16 10.72 -38.21
C SER A 630 -40.29 9.43 -39.05
N PRO A 631 -39.81 9.44 -40.32
CA PRO A 631 -40.09 8.38 -41.30
C PRO A 631 -39.27 7.09 -41.10
N PRO A 632 -39.69 5.95 -41.69
CA PRO A 632 -39.09 4.65 -41.43
C PRO A 632 -37.68 4.49 -42.00
N ARG A 633 -36.76 3.97 -41.18
CA ARG A 633 -35.39 3.67 -41.57
C ARG A 633 -35.29 2.22 -42.05
N SER A 634 -34.84 2.01 -43.29
CA SER A 634 -34.66 0.68 -43.87
C SER A 634 -33.55 -0.11 -43.18
N GLN A 635 -33.74 -1.43 -43.08
CA GLN A 635 -32.75 -2.35 -42.54
C GLN A 635 -31.57 -2.51 -43.53
N LEU A 636 -30.35 -2.48 -43.00
CA LEU A 636 -29.13 -2.85 -43.73
C LEU A 636 -28.43 -3.99 -42.96
N PRO A 637 -27.81 -4.97 -43.64
CA PRO A 637 -27.20 -6.11 -42.99
C PRO A 637 -25.95 -5.73 -42.18
N SER A 638 -25.78 -6.40 -41.05
CA SER A 638 -24.61 -6.26 -40.17
C SER A 638 -23.36 -6.83 -40.84
N THR A 639 -22.44 -5.95 -41.24
CA THR A 639 -21.07 -6.31 -41.68
C THR A 639 -20.09 -6.27 -40.53
N SER A 640 -19.04 -7.09 -40.58
CA SER A 640 -18.11 -7.31 -39.47
C SER A 640 -17.27 -6.06 -39.19
N LEU A 641 -16.83 -5.89 -37.94
CA LEU A 641 -15.89 -4.83 -37.56
C LEU A 641 -14.57 -4.96 -38.35
N LEU A 642 -14.15 -6.19 -38.66
CA LEU A 642 -12.96 -6.50 -39.45
C LEU A 642 -13.03 -5.96 -40.89
N ASP A 643 -14.20 -6.05 -41.56
CA ASP A 643 -14.39 -5.50 -42.91
C ASP A 643 -14.15 -3.99 -42.94
N ARG A 644 -14.60 -3.28 -41.89
CA ARG A 644 -14.44 -1.83 -41.75
C ARG A 644 -12.98 -1.43 -41.48
N ILE A 645 -12.22 -2.27 -40.78
CA ILE A 645 -10.79 -2.04 -40.52
C ILE A 645 -9.98 -2.24 -41.80
N GLN A 646 -10.17 -3.35 -42.53
CA GLN A 646 -9.44 -3.60 -43.77
C GLN A 646 -9.71 -2.54 -44.85
N LYS A 647 -10.96 -2.08 -45.03
CA LYS A 647 -11.27 -0.97 -45.95
C LYS A 647 -10.62 0.36 -45.58
N LYS A 648 -10.24 0.57 -44.32
CA LYS A 648 -9.61 1.81 -43.85
C LYS A 648 -8.09 1.85 -44.10
N VAL A 649 -7.45 0.70 -44.25
CA VAL A 649 -6.02 0.58 -44.63
C VAL A 649 -5.84 0.88 -46.11
N ALA A 650 -6.60 0.20 -46.99
CA ALA A 650 -6.53 0.38 -48.44
C ALA A 650 -6.84 1.82 -48.93
N GLY A 651 -7.47 2.65 -48.09
CA GLY A 651 -7.82 4.03 -48.42
C GLY A 651 -6.70 5.07 -48.24
N ARG A 652 -5.53 4.72 -47.67
CA ARG A 652 -4.47 5.70 -47.37
C ARG A 652 -3.36 5.84 -48.41
N GLU A 653 -3.08 4.82 -49.21
CA GLU A 653 -1.92 4.83 -50.13
C GLU A 653 -2.19 5.59 -51.45
N ALA A 654 -3.45 5.91 -51.76
CA ALA A 654 -3.83 6.62 -52.99
C ALA A 654 -3.72 8.17 -52.91
N GLY A 655 -3.25 8.72 -51.79
CA GLY A 655 -3.41 10.16 -51.47
C GLY A 655 -2.33 11.12 -52.00
N GLU A 656 -1.08 10.70 -52.13
CA GLU A 656 0.07 11.65 -52.16
C GLU A 656 0.62 12.01 -53.55
N GLN A 657 0.13 11.40 -54.64
CA GLN A 657 0.70 11.57 -55.99
C GLN A 657 -0.18 12.38 -56.96
N ARG A 658 -0.74 13.55 -56.54
CA ARG A 658 -1.47 14.42 -57.50
C ARG A 658 -1.56 15.93 -57.22
N LYS A 659 -0.41 16.60 -56.98
CA LYS A 659 -0.31 18.07 -57.09
C LYS A 659 0.98 18.56 -57.77
N LYS A 660 0.93 18.73 -59.10
CA LYS A 660 1.73 19.71 -59.88
C LYS A 660 1.12 19.88 -61.28
N ASN A 661 1.33 21.06 -61.87
CA ASN A 661 1.03 21.44 -63.25
C ASN A 661 -0.46 21.43 -63.68
N TRP A 662 -1.12 22.59 -63.59
CA TRP A 662 -1.40 23.38 -64.80
C TRP A 662 -1.78 24.84 -64.49
N THR A 663 -1.52 25.70 -65.47
CA THR A 663 -1.86 27.14 -65.51
C THR A 663 -1.96 27.55 -66.98
N LYS A 664 -2.82 28.53 -67.27
CA LYS A 664 -3.42 28.83 -68.59
C LYS A 664 -4.50 27.80 -68.96
N THR A 665 -5.63 28.19 -69.56
CA THR A 665 -6.02 29.54 -70.04
C THR A 665 -7.36 29.94 -69.44
#